data_AF-A0A1S9CXJ4-F1
#
_entry.id   AF-A0A1S9CXJ4-F1
#
_cell.length_a   1.000
_cell.length_b   1.000
_cell.length_c   1.000
_cell.angle_alpha   90.00
_cell.angle_beta   90.00
_cell.angle_gamma   90.00
#
_symmetry.space_group_name_H-M   'P 1'
#
loop_
_entity.id
_entity.type
_entity.pdbx_description
1 polymer ?
#
loop_
_entity_poly.entity_id
_entity_poly.type
_entity_poly.pdbx_seq_one_letter_code
_entity_poly.pdbx_strand_id
1 'polypeptide(L)'
;MPPSSYKIAIIGSGPGGLSAAGRAADLGVSHVLLEAAPQLSNTVQRYQKGKFVMAEPEVLPLRSSLAFEAGTRERTLSVWEDTATRLRINVRYNAEVKALSGEHGNFALTLQDGDRIQAQNVVLAIGLQGNLRKLGVPGEDLSFVQYQLDDPEDYADETIVVVGAGDSAIENALALARQNTVIIVNRRDEFNRAKEGNLKAVRRAIDAGGIQCMYQSAPLRVESVEAPGSKPGVIVLKSPESEAAVACDRVIARLGAAPPRKFVESCGVAFPNKDPNAVPALSDRYESNVRGLYVIGALAGYPLIKQAMNQGYEVIEYIEGRAIEPADEPVLREKFRVMPQLPNVSVALAMITRNIPVLSGLTTLQLREFLLDSQVLAPKPGDIVFRYKDYSNTLFCILHGAVEVQRDSEDSVHKVPLRQGEFFGEMSLISGRRRNATVIAGKSCYLIETPRRSMNKLINSVAAVRRIIDETFLRRAIQTQIAPEVPLEALDDLVHTARIEQFDSGAVLFKEGDPGDCLHLIRKGSVTVSRDIGGRECVLSYVAAGNYVGEMALLTDSRRFATVRASIATETIRLDGTAFKALLGKSPKLRNKLEETARKLLANESAKVRGGGTGDMVSFFVNQGLGEATDVLLIDESLCVRCDNCEKACAETHQGTSRLDREAGPTFAFIHVPTSCRHCEHPHCMKDCPPDAIHRAPNGEVYIQDTCIGCGNCEENCPYDVIQMAVKEKPKPVNLLSWLLFGKGRRPGDEIVAETGKSAQKIATKCDMCKDLTGGPACVRACPTGAAIRVSPEQLMTMTRKTAN
;
A
#
# COMPACT_ATOMS: atom_id res chain seq x y z
N MET A 1 46.65 30.23 11.21
CA MET A 1 46.41 29.39 12.40
C MET A 1 46.47 27.93 11.97
N PRO A 2 47.03 27.02 12.78
CA PRO A 2 46.91 25.57 12.50
C PRO A 2 45.41 25.20 12.46
N PRO A 3 45.00 24.26 11.58
CA PRO A 3 43.61 23.82 11.50
C PRO A 3 43.16 23.25 12.84
N SER A 4 41.91 23.53 13.23
CA SER A 4 41.31 22.92 14.41
C SER A 4 41.24 21.40 14.22
N SER A 5 41.78 20.64 15.18
CA SER A 5 41.91 19.18 15.10
C SER A 5 40.97 18.52 16.11
N TYR A 6 40.15 17.59 15.62
CA TYR A 6 39.15 16.88 16.40
C TYR A 6 39.37 15.36 16.33
N LYS A 7 38.86 14.62 17.31
CA LYS A 7 38.81 13.15 17.19
C LYS A 7 37.75 12.75 16.16
N ILE A 8 36.60 13.42 16.16
CA ILE A 8 35.46 13.09 15.30
C ILE A 8 34.91 14.37 14.64
N ALA A 9 34.82 14.39 13.30
CA ALA A 9 34.03 15.38 12.58
C ALA A 9 32.73 14.74 12.08
N ILE A 10 31.59 15.36 12.39
CA ILE A 10 30.26 14.90 11.99
C ILE A 10 29.71 15.90 10.98
N ILE A 11 29.35 15.42 9.80
CA ILE A 11 28.87 16.27 8.70
C ILE A 11 27.35 16.12 8.57
N GLY A 12 26.62 17.18 8.90
CA GLY A 12 25.15 17.28 8.84
C GLY A 12 24.48 17.06 10.19
N SER A 13 23.60 17.99 10.61
CA SER A 13 22.88 17.95 11.89
C SER A 13 21.47 17.34 11.81
N GLY A 14 21.24 16.48 10.81
CA GLY A 14 20.04 15.63 10.79
C GLY A 14 19.96 14.72 12.03
N PRO A 15 18.87 13.97 12.21
CA PRO A 15 18.63 13.21 13.45
C PRO A 15 19.79 12.28 13.85
N GLY A 16 20.39 11.59 12.86
CA GLY A 16 21.55 10.74 13.11
C GLY A 16 22.82 11.50 13.47
N GLY A 17 23.11 12.61 12.78
CA GLY A 17 24.29 13.43 13.07
C GLY A 17 24.18 14.14 14.42
N LEU A 18 22.99 14.63 14.77
CA LEU A 18 22.74 15.23 16.08
C LEU A 18 22.84 14.20 17.21
N SER A 19 22.33 12.97 16.99
CA SER A 19 22.52 11.86 17.93
C SER A 19 23.99 11.49 18.13
N ALA A 20 24.77 11.42 17.03
CA ALA A 20 26.20 11.18 17.10
C ALA A 20 26.93 12.28 17.88
N ALA A 21 26.58 13.54 17.62
CA ALA A 21 27.20 14.67 18.31
C ALA A 21 26.81 14.70 19.80
N GLY A 22 25.55 14.41 20.12
CA GLY A 22 25.08 14.27 21.50
C GLY A 22 25.80 13.15 22.25
N ARG A 23 26.01 12.00 21.61
CA ARG A 23 26.76 10.89 22.21
C ARG A 23 28.24 11.23 22.41
N ALA A 24 28.87 11.89 21.44
CA ALA A 24 30.25 12.34 21.56
C ALA A 24 30.41 13.35 22.70
N ALA A 25 29.46 14.27 22.86
CA ALA A 25 29.42 15.23 23.95
C ALA A 25 29.27 14.55 25.33
N ASP A 26 28.34 13.59 25.46
CA ASP A 26 28.14 12.81 26.69
C ASP A 26 29.42 12.07 27.14
N LEU A 27 30.19 11.56 26.19
CA LEU A 27 31.45 10.86 26.45
C LEU A 27 32.64 11.80 26.65
N GLY A 28 32.47 13.11 26.48
CA GLY A 28 33.57 14.09 26.52
C GLY A 28 34.59 13.93 25.38
N VAL A 29 34.19 13.31 24.27
CA VAL A 29 35.05 13.10 23.10
C VAL A 29 35.19 14.40 22.31
N SER A 30 36.42 14.75 21.91
CA SER A 30 36.68 15.91 21.04
C SER A 30 35.97 15.75 19.69
N HIS A 31 34.95 16.57 19.44
CA HIS A 31 34.13 16.48 18.24
C HIS A 31 33.75 17.86 17.70
N VAL A 32 33.33 17.90 16.43
CA VAL A 32 32.66 19.03 15.81
C VAL A 32 31.51 18.54 14.92
N LEU A 33 30.33 19.14 15.08
CA LEU A 33 29.17 18.96 14.21
C LEU A 33 29.11 20.11 13.20
N LEU A 34 29.21 19.80 11.92
CA LEU A 34 29.19 20.77 10.82
C LEU A 34 27.79 20.80 10.21
N GLU A 35 27.10 21.94 10.33
CA GLU A 35 25.78 22.15 9.74
C GLU A 35 25.87 23.23 8.65
N ALA A 36 25.36 22.91 7.46
CA ALA A 36 25.38 23.82 6.33
C ALA A 36 24.39 24.98 6.49
N ALA A 37 23.32 24.78 7.26
CA ALA A 37 22.32 25.79 7.58
C ALA A 37 22.69 26.62 8.84
N PRO A 38 22.02 27.77 9.06
CA PRO A 38 22.15 28.53 10.29
C PRO A 38 21.44 27.91 11.51
N GLN A 39 20.73 26.78 11.32
CA GLN A 39 19.98 26.10 12.37
C GLN A 39 20.14 24.56 12.31
N LEU A 40 19.91 23.89 13.44
CA LEU A 40 19.97 22.44 13.55
C LEU A 40 18.84 21.73 12.80
N SER A 41 19.10 20.48 12.38
CA SER A 41 18.10 19.57 11.83
C SER A 41 17.30 20.17 10.67
N ASN A 42 17.97 20.91 9.77
CA ASN A 42 17.35 21.62 8.66
C ASN A 42 16.40 20.74 7.82
N THR A 43 16.68 19.44 7.67
CA THR A 43 15.74 18.53 6.98
C THR A 43 14.35 18.48 7.63
N VAL A 44 14.28 18.44 8.97
CA VAL A 44 13.02 18.40 9.73
C VAL A 44 12.42 19.81 9.84
N GLN A 45 13.24 20.86 9.90
CA GLN A 45 12.78 22.25 9.82
C GLN A 45 11.98 22.51 8.53
N ARG A 46 12.43 21.92 7.41
CA ARG A 46 11.79 21.99 6.08
C ARG A 46 10.58 21.08 5.91
N TYR A 47 10.15 20.37 6.96
CA TYR A 47 8.84 19.73 6.94
C TYR A 47 7.75 20.78 7.03
N GLN A 48 6.59 20.51 6.44
CA GLN A 48 5.42 21.37 6.58
C GLN A 48 5.13 21.69 8.05
N LYS A 49 4.82 22.94 8.35
CA LYS A 49 4.39 23.37 9.69
C LYS A 49 3.23 22.55 10.24
N GLY A 50 3.31 22.21 11.53
CA GLY A 50 2.33 21.37 12.21
C GLY A 50 2.34 19.89 11.80
N LYS A 51 3.25 19.47 10.90
CA LYS A 51 3.36 18.06 10.48
C LYS A 51 3.59 17.16 11.69
N PHE A 52 2.80 16.09 11.79
CA PHE A 52 2.99 15.07 12.81
C PHE A 52 4.14 14.14 12.40
N VAL A 53 5.15 14.04 13.26
CA VAL A 53 6.37 13.26 13.08
C VAL A 53 6.23 11.98 13.90
N MET A 54 6.27 10.83 13.22
CA MET A 54 6.09 9.51 13.84
C MET A 54 7.42 8.95 14.37
N ALA A 55 7.38 8.31 15.53
CA ALA A 55 8.52 7.61 16.13
C ALA A 55 8.52 6.09 15.83
N GLU A 56 8.42 5.74 14.54
CA GLU A 56 8.40 4.35 14.07
C GLU A 56 9.81 3.76 13.80
N PRO A 57 9.99 2.43 13.91
CA PRO A 57 9.02 1.47 14.46
C PRO A 57 9.02 1.48 15.99
N GLU A 58 7.86 1.19 16.59
CA GLU A 58 7.69 1.19 18.05
C GLU A 58 8.57 0.14 18.73
N VAL A 59 8.72 -1.03 18.10
CA VAL A 59 9.50 -2.19 18.60
C VAL A 59 10.98 -1.89 18.85
N LEU A 60 11.51 -0.85 18.20
CA LEU A 60 12.91 -0.49 18.28
C LEU A 60 13.11 0.47 19.47
N PRO A 61 14.01 0.18 20.42
CA PRO A 61 14.30 1.13 21.50
C PRO A 61 15.05 2.36 20.97
N LEU A 62 14.87 3.52 21.61
CA LEU A 62 15.69 4.70 21.34
C LEU A 62 16.89 4.71 22.31
N ARG A 63 18.12 4.77 21.78
CA ARG A 63 19.36 4.83 22.57
C ARG A 63 20.01 6.21 22.59
N SER A 64 19.58 7.08 21.70
CA SER A 64 20.14 8.42 21.57
C SER A 64 20.04 9.21 22.87
N SER A 65 21.05 10.04 23.13
CA SER A 65 21.02 11.04 24.19
C SER A 65 19.95 12.12 23.97
N LEU A 66 19.46 12.24 22.74
CA LEU A 66 18.34 13.10 22.37
C LEU A 66 17.03 12.31 22.42
N ALA A 67 16.08 12.82 23.20
CA ALA A 67 14.74 12.26 23.26
C ALA A 67 14.01 12.40 21.90
N PHE A 68 13.22 11.39 21.54
CA PHE A 68 12.40 11.41 20.34
C PHE A 68 11.16 10.54 20.55
N GLU A 69 10.00 11.17 20.49
CA GLU A 69 8.67 10.58 20.60
C GLU A 69 7.78 11.12 19.48
N ALA A 70 6.66 10.45 19.22
CA ALA A 70 5.71 10.91 18.22
C ALA A 70 5.10 12.25 18.65
N GLY A 71 5.08 13.24 17.76
CA GLY A 71 4.61 14.58 18.09
C GLY A 71 4.65 15.54 16.90
N THR A 72 4.37 16.81 17.12
CA THR A 72 4.49 17.82 16.05
C THR A 72 5.95 18.08 15.69
N ARG A 73 6.18 18.54 14.46
CA ARG A 73 7.48 19.02 13.97
C ARG A 73 8.13 19.97 14.96
N GLU A 74 7.39 20.98 15.43
CA GLU A 74 7.87 22.03 16.32
C GLU A 74 8.28 21.46 17.67
N ARG A 75 7.48 20.56 18.24
CA ARG A 75 7.80 19.91 19.52
C ARG A 75 9.08 19.09 19.41
N THR A 76 9.23 18.33 18.32
CA THR A 76 10.42 17.54 18.05
C THR A 76 11.68 18.41 17.98
N LEU A 77 11.62 19.50 17.21
CA LEU A 77 12.75 20.42 17.05
C LEU A 77 13.14 21.12 18.36
N SER A 78 12.16 21.60 19.13
CA SER A 78 12.40 22.23 20.44
C SER A 78 13.11 21.28 21.40
N VAL A 79 12.66 20.02 21.50
CA VAL A 79 13.30 19.02 22.38
C VAL A 79 14.75 18.76 21.97
N TRP A 80 15.04 18.73 20.66
CA TRP A 80 16.39 18.51 20.17
C TRP A 80 17.32 19.71 20.40
N GLU A 81 16.83 20.92 20.22
CA GLU A 81 17.57 22.16 20.45
C GLU A 81 17.90 22.38 21.93
N ASP A 82 16.92 22.15 22.81
CA ASP A 82 17.10 22.20 24.27
C ASP A 82 18.15 21.18 24.73
N THR A 83 18.09 19.96 24.17
CA THR A 83 19.05 18.91 24.50
C THR A 83 20.44 19.20 23.97
N ALA A 84 20.57 19.70 22.74
CA ALA A 84 21.86 20.07 22.16
C ALA A 84 22.57 21.16 22.99
N THR A 85 21.80 22.14 23.46
CA THR A 85 22.29 23.21 24.34
C THR A 85 22.72 22.65 25.70
N ARG A 86 21.89 21.80 26.32
CA ARG A 86 22.18 21.16 27.60
C ARG A 86 23.45 20.31 27.57
N LEU A 87 23.65 19.55 26.49
CA LEU A 87 24.83 18.70 26.29
C LEU A 87 26.07 19.49 25.83
N ARG A 88 25.92 20.78 25.50
CA ARG A 88 27.00 21.64 24.96
C ARG A 88 27.64 21.00 23.72
N ILE A 89 26.81 20.50 22.81
CA ILE A 89 27.29 19.94 21.54
C ILE A 89 28.10 21.01 20.81
N ASN A 90 29.30 20.66 20.35
CA ASN A 90 30.14 21.58 19.59
C ASN A 90 29.65 21.66 18.13
N VAL A 91 28.90 22.71 17.80
CA VAL A 91 28.32 22.92 16.47
C VAL A 91 28.95 24.11 15.77
N ARG A 92 29.32 23.93 14.51
CA ARG A 92 29.65 25.02 13.59
C ARG A 92 28.54 25.13 12.54
N TYR A 93 27.79 26.22 12.60
CA TYR A 93 26.75 26.57 11.63
C TYR A 93 27.34 27.20 10.37
N ASN A 94 26.57 27.20 9.29
CA ASN A 94 26.98 27.70 7.97
C ASN A 94 28.30 27.06 7.47
N ALA A 95 28.54 25.80 7.85
CA ALA A 95 29.76 25.06 7.59
C ALA A 95 29.51 23.91 6.59
N GLU A 96 29.19 24.27 5.34
CA GLU A 96 29.05 23.28 4.27
C GLU A 96 30.43 22.69 3.91
N VAL A 97 30.56 21.36 3.94
CA VAL A 97 31.79 20.66 3.54
C VAL A 97 31.80 20.43 2.03
N LYS A 98 32.78 21.00 1.33
CA LYS A 98 32.92 20.88 -0.13
C LYS A 98 33.84 19.74 -0.56
N ALA A 99 34.83 19.40 0.26
CA ALA A 99 35.77 18.33 -0.02
C ALA A 99 36.23 17.64 1.26
N LEU A 100 36.47 16.34 1.14
CA LEU A 100 37.10 15.50 2.16
C LEU A 100 38.28 14.78 1.50
N SER A 101 39.45 14.85 2.13
CA SER A 101 40.64 14.13 1.71
C SER A 101 41.42 13.59 2.92
N GLY A 102 42.43 12.77 2.66
CA GLY A 102 43.26 12.15 3.69
C GLY A 102 42.85 10.72 4.01
N GLU A 103 43.26 10.26 5.18
CA GLU A 103 43.11 8.87 5.64
C GLU A 103 42.80 8.82 7.13
N HIS A 104 42.43 7.64 7.63
CA HIS A 104 42.15 7.41 9.05
C HIS A 104 43.25 7.99 9.96
N GLY A 105 42.85 8.83 10.92
CA GLY A 105 43.75 9.53 11.82
C GLY A 105 44.14 10.95 11.37
N ASN A 106 43.97 11.29 10.08
CA ASN A 106 44.35 12.58 9.52
C ASN A 106 43.47 12.98 8.31
N PHE A 107 42.16 13.00 8.50
CA PHE A 107 41.24 13.57 7.51
C PHE A 107 41.31 15.09 7.50
N ALA A 108 41.24 15.68 6.30
CA ALA A 108 41.14 17.11 6.08
C ALA A 108 39.80 17.44 5.41
N LEU A 109 38.97 18.22 6.10
CA LEU A 109 37.69 18.72 5.62
C LEU A 109 37.87 20.16 5.15
N THR A 110 37.47 20.46 3.91
CA THR A 110 37.47 21.82 3.36
C THR A 110 36.05 22.35 3.32
N LEU A 111 35.82 23.47 4.01
CA LEU A 111 34.53 24.14 4.10
C LEU A 111 34.32 25.10 2.92
N GLN A 112 33.07 25.51 2.69
CA GLN A 112 32.68 26.43 1.63
C GLN A 112 33.33 27.81 1.75
N ASP A 113 33.58 28.28 2.96
CA ASP A 113 34.29 29.53 3.25
C ASP A 113 35.82 29.43 3.06
N GLY A 114 36.32 28.23 2.71
CA GLY A 114 37.74 27.95 2.50
C GLY A 114 38.47 27.46 3.75
N ASP A 115 37.82 27.47 4.92
CA ASP A 115 38.42 26.98 6.16
C ASP A 115 38.68 25.47 6.10
N ARG A 116 39.68 25.04 6.87
CA ARG A 116 40.08 23.63 6.97
C ARG A 116 39.96 23.12 8.41
N ILE A 117 39.36 21.94 8.53
CA ILE A 117 39.22 21.20 9.79
C ILE A 117 39.96 19.87 9.64
N GLN A 118 40.67 19.45 10.68
CA GLN A 118 41.29 18.13 10.76
C GLN A 118 40.49 17.22 11.69
N ALA A 119 40.38 15.95 11.31
CA ALA A 119 39.73 14.95 12.15
C ALA A 119 40.38 13.57 12.04
N GLN A 120 40.34 12.78 13.12
CA GLN A 120 40.80 11.38 13.06
C GLN A 120 39.77 10.46 12.40
N ASN A 121 38.49 10.70 12.66
CA ASN A 121 37.35 9.98 12.11
C ASN A 121 36.31 10.96 11.56
N VAL A 122 35.55 10.52 10.55
CA VAL A 122 34.50 11.32 9.93
C VAL A 122 33.20 10.53 9.89
N VAL A 123 32.10 11.17 10.30
CA VAL A 123 30.74 10.61 10.22
C VAL A 123 29.93 11.43 9.23
N LEU A 124 29.56 10.83 8.10
CA LEU A 124 28.68 11.42 7.09
C LEU A 124 27.21 11.20 7.48
N ALA A 125 26.55 12.28 7.91
CA ALA A 125 25.12 12.32 8.28
C ALA A 125 24.31 13.29 7.39
N ILE A 126 24.74 13.45 6.12
CA ILE A 126 24.25 14.47 5.17
C ILE A 126 22.86 14.19 4.55
N GLY A 127 22.23 13.06 4.87
CA GLY A 127 20.90 12.69 4.37
C GLY A 127 20.79 12.69 2.84
N LEU A 128 19.55 12.77 2.33
CA LEU A 128 19.27 12.86 0.88
C LEU A 128 18.66 14.22 0.49
N GLN A 129 17.94 14.87 1.40
CA GLN A 129 17.09 16.03 1.12
C GLN A 129 17.85 17.29 0.68
N GLY A 130 19.15 17.40 0.96
CA GLY A 130 19.99 18.49 0.46
C GLY A 130 20.23 18.45 -1.05
N ASN A 131 19.92 17.33 -1.72
CA ASN A 131 20.13 17.14 -3.16
C ASN A 131 18.79 16.79 -3.85
N LEU A 132 17.88 17.77 -3.84
CA LEU A 132 16.56 17.66 -4.46
C LEU A 132 16.68 17.45 -5.98
N ARG A 133 15.78 16.63 -6.53
CA ARG A 133 15.64 16.51 -7.98
C ARG A 133 15.01 17.80 -8.51
N LYS A 134 15.71 18.45 -9.44
CA LYS A 134 15.21 19.63 -10.15
C LYS A 134 14.32 19.26 -11.34
N LEU A 135 13.62 20.25 -11.92
CA LEU A 135 12.74 20.05 -13.08
C LEU A 135 13.53 19.61 -14.31
N GLY A 136 14.74 20.15 -14.48
CA GLY A 136 15.65 19.88 -15.60
C GLY A 136 15.20 20.52 -16.90
N VAL A 137 14.55 21.68 -16.83
CA VAL A 137 13.96 22.39 -17.98
C VAL A 137 14.35 23.86 -18.00
N PRO A 138 14.31 24.55 -19.16
CA PRO A 138 14.51 26.00 -19.21
C PRO A 138 13.54 26.73 -18.26
N GLY A 139 14.04 27.74 -17.53
CA GLY A 139 13.26 28.53 -16.56
C GLY A 139 13.11 27.92 -15.17
N GLU A 140 13.79 26.81 -14.88
CA GLU A 140 13.69 26.12 -13.59
C GLU A 140 14.22 26.89 -12.37
N ASP A 141 15.00 27.96 -12.60
CA ASP A 141 15.61 28.82 -11.57
C ASP A 141 14.88 30.18 -11.43
N LEU A 142 13.71 30.36 -12.08
CA LEU A 142 12.88 31.55 -11.90
C LEU A 142 12.39 31.65 -10.44
N SER A 143 12.24 32.88 -9.94
CA SER A 143 11.98 33.16 -8.50
C SER A 143 10.68 32.54 -7.95
N PHE A 144 9.68 32.29 -8.81
CA PHE A 144 8.42 31.66 -8.46
C PHE A 144 8.43 30.13 -8.59
N VAL A 145 9.56 29.53 -8.97
CA VAL A 145 9.76 28.08 -8.97
C VAL A 145 10.46 27.66 -7.68
N GLN A 146 9.79 26.81 -6.91
CA GLN A 146 10.22 26.34 -5.61
C GLN A 146 10.30 24.81 -5.60
N TYR A 147 11.23 24.25 -4.82
CA TYR A 147 11.41 22.78 -4.69
C TYR A 147 10.97 22.25 -3.32
N GLN A 148 10.52 23.15 -2.46
CA GLN A 148 10.06 22.90 -1.10
C GLN A 148 8.86 23.79 -0.79
N LEU A 149 8.12 23.43 0.25
CA LEU A 149 7.00 24.20 0.80
C LEU A 149 7.17 24.20 2.32
N ASP A 150 7.42 25.36 2.89
CA ASP A 150 7.68 25.49 4.33
C ASP A 150 6.36 25.66 5.12
N ASP A 151 5.51 26.62 4.72
CA ASP A 151 4.18 26.84 5.28
C ASP A 151 3.14 27.02 4.15
N PRO A 152 2.14 26.15 4.01
CA PRO A 152 1.06 26.33 3.04
C PRO A 152 0.16 27.54 3.35
N GLU A 153 0.12 28.00 4.60
CA GLU A 153 -0.71 29.15 5.01
C GLU A 153 -0.11 30.50 4.58
N ASP A 154 1.16 30.52 4.12
CA ASP A 154 1.79 31.73 3.56
C ASP A 154 1.24 32.11 2.18
N TYR A 155 0.42 31.23 1.56
CA TYR A 155 -0.11 31.41 0.21
C TYR A 155 -1.63 31.36 0.24
N ALA A 156 -2.26 32.40 -0.29
CA ALA A 156 -3.72 32.51 -0.41
C ALA A 156 -4.10 33.15 -1.75
N ASP A 157 -5.21 32.70 -2.34
CA ASP A 157 -5.76 33.16 -3.61
C ASP A 157 -4.80 33.06 -4.81
N GLU A 158 -3.78 32.20 -4.72
CA GLU A 158 -2.81 31.94 -5.79
C GLU A 158 -3.25 30.75 -6.68
N THR A 159 -2.76 30.73 -7.92
CA THR A 159 -2.78 29.57 -8.81
C THR A 159 -1.43 28.88 -8.75
N ILE A 160 -1.39 27.71 -8.12
CA ILE A 160 -0.15 27.01 -7.78
C ILE A 160 -0.08 25.68 -8.52
N VAL A 161 1.00 25.48 -9.29
CA VAL A 161 1.26 24.23 -10.00
C VAL A 161 2.19 23.36 -9.18
N VAL A 162 1.69 22.24 -8.65
CA VAL A 162 2.49 21.26 -7.91
C VAL A 162 2.98 20.18 -8.86
N VAL A 163 4.29 20.09 -9.08
CA VAL A 163 4.88 19.08 -9.97
C VAL A 163 5.39 17.88 -9.16
N GLY A 164 4.73 16.73 -9.30
CA GLY A 164 5.09 15.50 -8.63
C GLY A 164 3.88 14.66 -8.20
N ALA A 165 4.13 13.37 -7.95
CA ALA A 165 3.08 12.38 -7.65
C ALA A 165 3.41 11.48 -6.44
N GLY A 166 4.40 11.87 -5.63
CA GLY A 166 4.71 11.20 -4.37
C GLY A 166 3.96 11.80 -3.19
N ASP A 167 4.04 11.15 -2.02
CA ASP A 167 3.37 11.60 -0.79
C ASP A 167 3.60 13.08 -0.48
N SER A 168 4.85 13.55 -0.53
CA SER A 168 5.16 14.96 -0.24
C SER A 168 4.63 15.94 -1.29
N ALA A 169 4.37 15.51 -2.53
CA ALA A 169 3.72 16.35 -3.52
C ALA A 169 2.22 16.45 -3.22
N ILE A 170 1.61 15.31 -2.89
CA ILE A 170 0.20 15.20 -2.56
C ILE A 170 -0.15 15.96 -1.28
N GLU A 171 0.62 15.77 -0.20
CA GLU A 171 0.46 16.49 1.07
C GLU A 171 0.49 18.00 0.85
N ASN A 172 1.47 18.49 0.08
CA ASN A 172 1.58 19.91 -0.27
C ASN A 172 0.37 20.40 -1.08
N ALA A 173 -0.03 19.66 -2.12
CA ALA A 173 -1.18 20.02 -2.95
C ALA A 173 -2.48 20.10 -2.14
N LEU A 174 -2.73 19.13 -1.26
CA LEU A 174 -3.91 19.10 -0.39
C LEU A 174 -3.92 20.25 0.63
N ALA A 175 -2.76 20.60 1.17
CA ALA A 175 -2.64 21.69 2.12
C ALA A 175 -2.90 23.05 1.43
N LEU A 176 -2.33 23.27 0.25
CA LEU A 176 -2.49 24.50 -0.53
C LEU A 176 -3.91 24.67 -1.08
N ALA A 177 -4.57 23.57 -1.46
CA ALA A 177 -5.93 23.59 -2.04
C ALA A 177 -7.02 24.13 -1.09
N ARG A 178 -6.70 24.32 0.19
CA ARG A 178 -7.63 24.93 1.17
C ARG A 178 -7.91 26.41 0.90
N GLN A 179 -6.96 27.11 0.26
CA GLN A 179 -6.99 28.57 0.09
C GLN A 179 -6.54 29.01 -1.31
N ASN A 180 -6.20 28.07 -2.20
CA ASN A 180 -5.57 28.35 -3.49
C ASN A 180 -6.17 27.46 -4.59
N THR A 181 -6.03 27.90 -5.84
CA THR A 181 -6.31 27.08 -7.02
C THR A 181 -5.09 26.21 -7.30
N VAL A 182 -5.19 24.90 -7.07
CA VAL A 182 -4.06 23.98 -7.19
C VAL A 182 -4.18 23.08 -8.42
N ILE A 183 -3.10 23.00 -9.19
CA ILE A 183 -2.98 22.10 -10.34
C ILE A 183 -1.83 21.13 -10.05
N ILE A 184 -2.11 19.84 -9.93
CA ILE A 184 -1.08 18.81 -9.75
C ILE A 184 -0.68 18.20 -11.10
N VAL A 185 0.62 18.16 -11.38
CA VAL A 185 1.18 17.60 -12.63
C VAL A 185 1.81 16.25 -12.34
N ASN A 186 1.27 15.21 -12.98
CA ASN A 186 1.75 13.84 -12.87
C ASN A 186 2.20 13.31 -14.23
N ARG A 187 3.42 12.76 -14.29
CA ARG A 187 3.98 12.16 -15.53
C ARG A 187 3.32 10.84 -15.92
N ARG A 188 2.56 10.24 -15.02
CA ARG A 188 1.81 9.00 -15.24
C ARG A 188 0.32 9.28 -15.24
N ASP A 189 -0.45 8.30 -15.65
CA ASP A 189 -1.91 8.20 -15.50
C ASP A 189 -2.34 7.89 -14.05
N GLU A 190 -1.44 7.40 -13.21
CA GLU A 190 -1.72 7.09 -11.80
C GLU A 190 -0.67 7.61 -10.81
N PHE A 191 -1.08 7.76 -9.54
CA PHE A 191 -0.23 8.14 -8.39
C PHE A 191 0.38 6.90 -7.71
N ASN A 192 1.13 6.10 -8.47
CA ASN A 192 1.61 4.79 -8.03
C ASN A 192 2.63 4.79 -6.87
N ARG A 193 3.23 5.93 -6.56
CA ARG A 193 4.19 6.10 -5.45
C ARG A 193 3.54 6.64 -4.18
N ALA A 194 2.27 7.04 -4.25
CA ALA A 194 1.56 7.57 -3.11
C ALA A 194 1.18 6.43 -2.17
N LYS A 195 1.32 6.68 -0.87
CA LYS A 195 0.66 5.86 0.15
C LYS A 195 -0.84 5.96 -0.05
N GLU A 196 -1.51 4.88 0.31
CA GLU A 196 -2.92 4.65 0.02
C GLU A 196 -3.84 5.75 0.56
N GLY A 197 -3.56 6.28 1.76
CA GLY A 197 -4.29 7.41 2.33
C GLY A 197 -4.11 8.72 1.55
N ASN A 198 -2.87 9.05 1.17
CA ASN A 198 -2.59 10.23 0.32
C ASN A 198 -3.22 10.08 -1.07
N LEU A 199 -3.14 8.88 -1.65
CA LEU A 199 -3.75 8.56 -2.94
C LEU A 199 -5.26 8.84 -2.95
N LYS A 200 -5.96 8.44 -1.89
CA LYS A 200 -7.40 8.71 -1.81
C LYS A 200 -7.70 10.16 -1.52
N ALA A 201 -6.97 10.80 -0.62
CA ALA A 201 -7.17 12.21 -0.32
C ALA A 201 -7.01 13.08 -1.59
N VAL A 202 -5.97 12.83 -2.40
CA VAL A 202 -5.79 13.56 -3.66
C VAL A 202 -6.87 13.22 -4.69
N ARG A 203 -7.28 11.95 -4.82
CA ARG A 203 -8.37 11.56 -5.72
C ARG A 203 -9.68 12.24 -5.34
N ARG A 204 -10.06 12.21 -4.06
CA ARG A 204 -11.24 12.91 -3.55
C ARG A 204 -11.19 14.40 -3.84
N ALA A 205 -10.04 15.04 -3.61
CA ALA A 205 -9.88 16.46 -3.91
C ALA A 205 -9.99 16.76 -5.42
N ILE A 206 -9.52 15.85 -6.27
CA ILE A 206 -9.66 15.96 -7.73
C ILE A 206 -11.13 15.77 -8.15
N ASP A 207 -11.78 14.72 -7.67
CA ASP A 207 -13.17 14.38 -8.01
C ASP A 207 -14.15 15.46 -7.52
N ALA A 208 -13.85 16.09 -6.38
CA ALA A 208 -14.60 17.23 -5.85
C ALA A 208 -14.28 18.56 -6.55
N GLY A 209 -13.36 18.59 -7.52
CA GLY A 209 -12.92 19.79 -8.23
C GLY A 209 -12.05 20.75 -7.40
N GLY A 210 -11.61 20.36 -6.21
CA GLY A 210 -10.72 21.15 -5.35
C GLY A 210 -9.25 21.15 -5.80
N ILE A 211 -8.85 20.16 -6.61
CA ILE A 211 -7.52 20.10 -7.24
C ILE A 211 -7.70 19.70 -8.70
N GLN A 212 -7.13 20.45 -9.63
CA GLN A 212 -7.03 20.00 -11.01
C GLN A 212 -5.83 19.07 -11.17
N CYS A 213 -5.98 17.94 -11.88
CA CYS A 213 -4.87 17.03 -12.16
C CYS A 213 -4.57 16.93 -13.65
N MET A 214 -3.31 17.13 -14.01
CA MET A 214 -2.79 16.92 -15.36
C MET A 214 -1.99 15.63 -15.39
N TYR A 215 -2.65 14.56 -15.84
CA TYR A 215 -2.07 13.24 -16.01
C TYR A 215 -1.20 13.15 -17.27
N GLN A 216 -0.30 12.16 -17.28
CA GLN A 216 0.61 11.88 -18.40
C GLN A 216 1.34 13.15 -18.90
N SER A 217 1.60 14.08 -17.98
CA SER A 217 2.09 15.41 -18.29
C SER A 217 3.45 15.65 -17.65
N ALA A 218 4.36 16.27 -18.40
CA ALA A 218 5.71 16.59 -17.91
C ALA A 218 6.09 18.04 -18.26
N PRO A 219 6.79 18.77 -17.36
CA PRO A 219 7.33 20.09 -17.69
C PRO A 219 8.26 20.06 -18.91
N LEU A 220 8.09 21.04 -19.80
CA LEU A 220 8.97 21.32 -20.94
C LEU A 220 9.83 22.56 -20.71
N ARG A 221 9.22 23.62 -20.16
CA ARG A 221 9.86 24.90 -19.82
C ARG A 221 8.95 25.72 -18.89
N VAL A 222 9.53 26.69 -18.21
CA VAL A 222 8.83 27.70 -17.41
C VAL A 222 9.25 29.08 -17.92
N GLU A 223 8.29 29.98 -18.10
CA GLU A 223 8.50 31.30 -18.69
C GLU A 223 7.93 32.36 -17.74
N SER A 224 8.61 33.50 -17.62
CA SER A 224 8.08 34.68 -16.91
C SER A 224 7.18 35.48 -17.85
N VAL A 225 6.10 36.05 -17.31
CA VAL A 225 5.20 36.91 -18.07
C VAL A 225 5.27 38.34 -17.53
N GLU A 226 5.60 39.28 -18.42
CA GLU A 226 5.72 40.71 -18.11
C GLU A 226 4.49 41.50 -18.60
N ALA A 227 3.28 41.02 -18.30
CA ALA A 227 2.04 41.72 -18.67
C ALA A 227 1.28 42.21 -17.41
N PRO A 228 0.85 43.49 -17.35
CA PRO A 228 0.08 44.02 -16.23
C PRO A 228 -1.21 43.22 -15.99
N GLY A 229 -1.45 42.80 -14.74
CA GLY A 229 -2.65 42.03 -14.36
C GLY A 229 -2.63 40.55 -14.74
N SER A 230 -1.53 40.05 -15.33
CA SER A 230 -1.34 38.63 -15.61
C SER A 230 -0.60 37.92 -14.46
N LYS A 231 -0.74 36.60 -14.39
CA LYS A 231 0.04 35.75 -13.48
C LYS A 231 1.54 35.85 -13.84
N PRO A 232 2.45 35.85 -12.85
CA PRO A 232 3.89 36.12 -13.07
C PRO A 232 4.60 35.06 -13.93
N GLY A 233 4.03 33.86 -14.07
CA GLY A 233 4.65 32.77 -14.81
C GLY A 233 3.67 31.93 -15.62
N VAL A 234 4.22 31.24 -16.61
CA VAL A 234 3.56 30.18 -17.36
C VAL A 234 4.45 28.95 -17.35
N ILE A 235 3.91 27.81 -16.93
CA ILE A 235 4.57 26.51 -17.10
C ILE A 235 4.00 25.83 -18.35
N VAL A 236 4.90 25.43 -19.26
CA VAL A 236 4.54 24.68 -20.46
C VAL A 236 4.78 23.20 -20.20
N LEU A 237 3.75 22.40 -20.43
CA LEU A 237 3.71 20.98 -20.17
C LEU A 237 3.56 20.22 -21.49
N LYS A 238 4.28 19.10 -21.63
CA LYS A 238 4.00 18.10 -22.65
C LYS A 238 2.86 17.22 -22.17
N SER A 239 1.70 17.27 -22.83
CA SER A 239 0.57 16.37 -22.58
C SER A 239 0.44 15.33 -23.72
N PRO A 240 -0.43 14.30 -23.60
CA PRO A 240 -0.65 13.30 -24.64
C PRO A 240 -1.16 13.87 -25.97
N GLU A 241 -1.97 14.92 -25.92
CA GLU A 241 -2.66 15.48 -27.09
C GLU A 241 -1.93 16.68 -27.70
N SER A 242 -1.23 17.49 -26.88
CA SER A 242 -0.49 18.69 -27.32
C SER A 242 0.41 19.30 -26.23
N GLU A 243 1.10 20.41 -26.52
CA GLU A 243 1.67 21.26 -25.46
C GLU A 243 0.55 22.05 -24.76
N ALA A 244 0.54 22.02 -23.43
CA ALA A 244 -0.41 22.76 -22.60
C ALA A 244 0.34 23.84 -21.82
N ALA A 245 -0.09 25.10 -21.93
CA ALA A 245 0.47 26.23 -21.19
C ALA A 245 -0.44 26.59 -20.02
N VAL A 246 0.11 26.62 -18.81
CA VAL A 246 -0.64 26.90 -17.58
C VAL A 246 -0.08 28.15 -16.94
N ALA A 247 -0.87 29.22 -16.89
CA ALA A 247 -0.53 30.43 -16.15
C ALA A 247 -0.63 30.17 -14.65
N CYS A 248 0.40 30.57 -13.90
CA CYS A 248 0.51 30.28 -12.48
C CYS A 248 1.27 31.38 -11.73
N ASP A 249 0.92 31.56 -10.46
CA ASP A 249 1.70 32.39 -9.54
C ASP A 249 2.97 31.68 -9.10
N ARG A 250 2.90 30.34 -8.94
CA ARG A 250 4.03 29.53 -8.46
C ARG A 250 4.04 28.14 -9.06
N VAL A 251 5.25 27.59 -9.13
CA VAL A 251 5.50 26.18 -9.39
C VAL A 251 6.18 25.56 -8.18
N ILE A 252 5.57 24.54 -7.57
CA ILE A 252 6.14 23.82 -6.43
C ILE A 252 6.51 22.40 -6.88
N ALA A 253 7.78 22.16 -7.15
CA ALA A 253 8.31 20.89 -7.63
C ALA A 253 8.70 19.96 -6.46
N ARG A 254 7.98 18.85 -6.30
CA ARG A 254 8.21 17.83 -5.26
C ARG A 254 8.60 16.48 -5.91
N LEU A 255 9.80 16.48 -6.49
CA LEU A 255 10.33 15.37 -7.32
C LEU A 255 11.16 14.34 -6.53
N GLY A 256 11.21 14.49 -5.21
CA GLY A 256 12.08 13.71 -4.33
C GLY A 256 13.53 14.16 -4.38
N ALA A 257 14.40 13.38 -3.76
CA ALA A 257 15.83 13.69 -3.68
C ALA A 257 16.67 12.51 -4.15
N ALA A 258 17.94 12.76 -4.47
CA ALA A 258 18.91 11.75 -4.87
C ALA A 258 20.12 11.75 -3.92
N PRO A 259 20.77 10.62 -3.68
CA PRO A 259 22.04 10.60 -2.96
C PRO A 259 23.04 11.58 -3.59
N PRO A 260 23.83 12.33 -2.80
CA PRO A 260 24.89 13.21 -3.32
C PRO A 260 26.09 12.38 -3.79
N ARG A 261 25.85 11.48 -4.75
CA ARG A 261 26.77 10.41 -5.19
C ARG A 261 28.14 10.95 -5.60
N LYS A 262 28.18 12.04 -6.37
CA LYS A 262 29.44 12.68 -6.78
C LYS A 262 30.32 13.09 -5.59
N PHE A 263 29.71 13.69 -4.56
CA PHE A 263 30.43 14.08 -3.35
C PHE A 263 30.92 12.83 -2.58
N VAL A 264 30.04 11.84 -2.39
CA VAL A 264 30.38 10.61 -1.67
C VAL A 264 31.47 9.80 -2.39
N GLU A 265 31.42 9.68 -3.71
CA GLU A 265 32.48 9.06 -4.53
C GLU A 265 33.79 9.87 -4.45
N SER A 266 33.70 11.20 -4.41
CA SER A 266 34.90 12.05 -4.24
C SER A 266 35.58 11.87 -2.88
N CYS A 267 34.85 11.38 -1.87
CA CYS A 267 35.39 10.98 -0.57
C CYS A 267 36.05 9.58 -0.60
N GLY A 268 36.08 8.90 -1.76
CA GLY A 268 36.63 7.55 -1.92
C GLY A 268 35.65 6.41 -1.62
N VAL A 269 34.39 6.72 -1.32
CA VAL A 269 33.38 5.72 -0.95
C VAL A 269 32.81 5.00 -2.17
N ALA A 270 32.76 3.67 -2.11
CA ALA A 270 32.27 2.81 -3.17
C ALA A 270 30.75 2.53 -3.08
N PHE A 271 30.12 2.43 -4.25
CA PHE A 271 28.73 2.01 -4.40
C PHE A 271 28.68 0.61 -5.03
N PRO A 272 27.67 -0.22 -4.70
CA PRO A 272 27.60 -1.60 -5.18
C PRO A 272 27.35 -1.71 -6.69
N ASN A 273 26.75 -0.69 -7.31
CA ASN A 273 26.45 -0.66 -8.75
C ASN A 273 26.24 0.78 -9.27
N LYS A 274 25.90 0.89 -10.56
CA LYS A 274 25.67 2.16 -11.27
C LYS A 274 24.24 2.73 -11.12
N ASP A 275 23.34 2.08 -10.38
CA ASP A 275 21.99 2.60 -10.13
C ASP A 275 22.11 3.97 -9.42
N PRO A 276 21.49 5.04 -9.97
CA PRO A 276 21.48 6.36 -9.34
C PRO A 276 20.87 6.38 -7.92
N ASN A 277 20.05 5.39 -7.57
CA ASN A 277 19.44 5.24 -6.25
C ASN A 277 20.20 4.28 -5.32
N ALA A 278 21.30 3.67 -5.79
CA ALA A 278 22.13 2.84 -4.95
C ALA A 278 22.68 3.65 -3.76
N VAL A 279 22.75 3.02 -2.60
CA VAL A 279 23.40 3.57 -1.42
C VAL A 279 24.83 3.01 -1.28
N PRO A 280 25.72 3.66 -0.53
CA PRO A 280 27.07 3.16 -0.30
C PRO A 280 27.09 1.75 0.26
N ALA A 281 28.10 0.96 -0.10
CA ALA A 281 28.35 -0.32 0.54
C ALA A 281 29.03 -0.07 1.90
N LEU A 282 28.40 -0.54 2.98
CA LEU A 282 28.82 -0.28 4.37
C LEU A 282 28.97 -1.59 5.14
N SER A 283 29.86 -1.59 6.14
CA SER A 283 29.97 -2.66 7.13
C SER A 283 28.76 -2.68 8.08
N ASP A 284 28.69 -3.71 8.93
CA ASP A 284 27.73 -3.80 10.05
C ASP A 284 27.91 -2.68 11.09
N ARG A 285 29.05 -1.98 11.07
CA ARG A 285 29.38 -0.83 11.92
C ARG A 285 29.23 0.51 11.20
N TYR A 286 28.54 0.53 10.05
CA TYR A 286 28.31 1.74 9.24
C TYR A 286 29.59 2.33 8.61
N GLU A 287 30.71 1.61 8.65
CA GLU A 287 31.98 2.04 8.08
C GLU A 287 31.99 1.77 6.57
N SER A 288 32.47 2.74 5.79
CA SER A 288 32.66 2.59 4.35
C SER A 288 33.93 1.78 4.04
N ASN A 289 34.23 1.60 2.75
CA ASN A 289 35.53 1.06 2.32
C ASN A 289 36.72 1.98 2.66
N VAL A 290 36.47 3.23 3.04
CA VAL A 290 37.49 4.15 3.54
C VAL A 290 37.51 4.05 5.06
N ARG A 291 38.60 3.51 5.60
CA ARG A 291 38.77 3.32 7.05
C ARG A 291 38.60 4.64 7.80
N GLY A 292 37.85 4.65 8.89
CA GLY A 292 37.57 5.85 9.69
C GLY A 292 36.49 6.78 9.11
N LEU A 293 35.92 6.44 7.95
CA LEU A 293 34.81 7.18 7.33
C LEU A 293 33.53 6.36 7.43
N TYR A 294 32.60 6.86 8.23
CA TYR A 294 31.33 6.22 8.53
C TYR A 294 30.17 6.96 7.86
N VAL A 295 29.10 6.23 7.52
CA VAL A 295 27.91 6.79 6.84
C VAL A 295 26.66 6.34 7.57
N ILE A 296 25.84 7.30 8.02
CA ILE A 296 24.63 7.01 8.81
C ILE A 296 23.39 7.74 8.25
N GLY A 297 22.22 7.34 8.73
CA GLY A 297 20.92 7.91 8.37
C GLY A 297 20.47 7.54 6.96
N ALA A 298 19.73 8.44 6.32
CA ALA A 298 19.10 8.17 5.03
C ALA A 298 20.10 7.79 3.92
N LEU A 299 21.33 8.33 3.96
CA LEU A 299 22.37 7.99 2.98
C LEU A 299 22.84 6.52 3.10
N ALA A 300 22.76 5.93 4.28
CA ALA A 300 23.05 4.52 4.52
C ALA A 300 21.94 3.57 4.02
N GLY A 301 20.88 4.11 3.40
CA GLY A 301 19.73 3.36 2.88
C GLY A 301 18.51 3.33 3.79
N TYR A 302 18.53 4.10 4.89
CA TYR A 302 17.58 3.99 6.01
C TYR A 302 16.95 5.31 6.41
N PRO A 303 15.85 5.73 5.76
CA PRO A 303 15.25 7.05 6.01
C PRO A 303 14.26 7.05 7.19
N LEU A 304 14.57 6.38 8.30
CA LEU A 304 13.77 6.41 9.54
C LEU A 304 14.49 7.19 10.64
N ILE A 305 13.80 8.15 11.26
CA ILE A 305 14.39 9.07 12.24
C ILE A 305 14.93 8.31 13.45
N LYS A 306 14.12 7.45 14.07
CA LYS A 306 14.50 6.68 15.27
C LYS A 306 15.71 5.79 15.02
N GLN A 307 15.74 5.09 13.89
CA GLN A 307 16.89 4.27 13.49
C GLN A 307 18.12 5.12 13.21
N ALA A 308 18.00 6.21 12.46
CA ALA A 308 19.12 7.12 12.18
C ALA A 308 19.75 7.66 13.47
N MET A 309 18.92 7.98 14.48
CA MET A 309 19.39 8.38 15.80
C MET A 309 20.15 7.25 16.50
N ASN A 310 19.66 6.01 16.46
CA ASN A 310 20.40 4.86 17.00
C ASN A 310 21.74 4.63 16.27
N GLN A 311 21.77 4.73 14.94
CA GLN A 311 23.02 4.65 14.17
C GLN A 311 24.03 5.72 14.59
N GLY A 312 23.54 6.94 14.86
CA GLY A 312 24.37 8.03 15.39
C GLY A 312 24.95 7.72 16.76
N TYR A 313 24.18 7.12 17.66
CA TYR A 313 24.70 6.65 18.95
C TYR A 313 25.75 5.56 18.74
N GLU A 314 25.45 4.57 17.91
CA GLU A 314 26.25 3.38 17.74
C GLU A 314 27.60 3.64 17.07
N VAL A 315 27.62 4.50 16.06
CA VAL A 315 28.87 4.83 15.35
C VAL A 315 29.91 5.46 16.27
N ILE A 316 29.48 6.26 17.25
CA ILE A 316 30.39 6.85 18.23
C ILE A 316 30.94 5.80 19.18
N GLU A 317 30.11 4.86 19.65
CA GLU A 317 30.59 3.72 20.46
C GLU A 317 31.62 2.87 19.69
N TYR A 318 31.38 2.63 18.39
CA TYR A 318 32.34 1.90 17.55
C TYR A 318 33.66 2.65 17.35
N ILE A 319 33.62 3.97 17.14
CA ILE A 319 34.83 4.81 17.04
C ILE A 319 35.64 4.78 18.35
N GLU A 320 34.97 4.74 19.51
CA GLU A 320 35.60 4.58 20.81
C GLU A 320 36.06 3.14 21.12
N GLY A 321 35.93 2.21 20.16
CA GLY A 321 36.38 0.83 20.28
C GLY A 321 35.50 -0.04 21.17
N ARG A 322 34.29 0.41 21.49
CA ARG A 322 33.35 -0.33 22.34
C ARG A 322 32.56 -1.33 21.50
N ALA A 323 32.49 -2.56 21.98
CA ALA A 323 31.65 -3.59 21.38
C ALA A 323 30.22 -3.44 21.90
N ILE A 324 29.35 -2.88 21.06
CA ILE A 324 27.92 -2.81 21.32
C ILE A 324 27.17 -3.58 20.25
N GLU A 325 26.03 -4.16 20.62
CA GLU A 325 25.11 -4.76 19.68
C GLU A 325 24.19 -3.68 19.09
N PRO A 326 23.85 -3.71 17.80
CA PRO A 326 22.85 -2.79 17.22
C PRO A 326 21.52 -2.77 17.97
N ALA A 327 20.78 -1.65 17.93
CA ALA A 327 19.53 -1.47 18.68
C ALA A 327 18.42 -2.46 18.31
N ASP A 328 18.43 -2.94 17.06
CA ASP A 328 17.51 -3.95 16.53
C ASP A 328 17.97 -5.40 16.83
N GLU A 329 19.21 -5.61 17.28
CA GLU A 329 19.79 -6.95 17.51
C GLU A 329 18.94 -7.80 18.47
N PRO A 330 18.47 -7.31 19.63
CA PRO A 330 17.65 -8.12 20.54
C PRO A 330 16.31 -8.52 19.90
N VAL A 331 15.69 -7.62 19.13
CA VAL A 331 14.42 -7.85 18.46
C VAL A 331 14.57 -8.91 17.38
N LEU A 332 15.63 -8.81 16.56
CA LEU A 332 15.92 -9.79 15.52
C LEU A 332 16.31 -11.15 16.12
N ARG A 333 17.10 -11.16 17.20
CA ARG A 333 17.47 -12.40 17.91
C ARG A 333 16.24 -13.14 18.41
N GLU A 334 15.27 -12.43 18.99
CA GLU A 334 14.03 -13.06 19.46
C GLU A 334 13.26 -13.68 18.28
N LYS A 335 13.17 -12.99 17.13
CA LYS A 335 12.56 -13.55 15.92
C LYS A 335 13.28 -14.84 15.47
N PHE A 336 14.61 -14.88 15.57
CA PHE A 336 15.40 -16.05 15.18
C PHE A 336 15.47 -17.16 16.24
N ARG A 337 14.85 -17.00 17.42
CA ARG A 337 14.87 -18.00 18.50
C ARG A 337 14.33 -19.38 18.08
N VAL A 338 13.48 -19.40 17.06
CA VAL A 338 12.95 -20.64 16.45
C VAL A 338 13.99 -21.46 15.68
N MET A 339 15.17 -20.88 15.41
CA MET A 339 16.35 -21.51 14.79
C MET A 339 17.53 -21.51 15.78
N PRO A 340 17.49 -22.34 16.85
CA PRO A 340 18.46 -22.30 17.93
C PRO A 340 19.91 -22.60 17.51
N GLN A 341 20.10 -23.22 16.34
CA GLN A 341 21.41 -23.49 15.73
C GLN A 341 22.12 -22.25 15.19
N LEU A 342 21.46 -21.10 15.12
CA LEU A 342 22.06 -19.86 14.61
C LEU A 342 22.84 -19.15 15.73
N PRO A 343 24.14 -18.88 15.54
CA PRO A 343 24.97 -18.32 16.60
C PRO A 343 24.71 -16.83 16.87
N ASN A 344 24.28 -16.07 15.86
CA ASN A 344 23.95 -14.64 15.95
C ASN A 344 23.13 -14.17 14.74
N VAL A 345 22.62 -12.93 14.80
CA VAL A 345 21.82 -12.33 13.73
C VAL A 345 22.61 -12.21 12.43
N SER A 346 23.90 -11.85 12.47
CA SER A 346 24.70 -11.69 11.26
C SER A 346 24.78 -12.99 10.42
N VAL A 347 24.89 -14.14 11.07
CA VAL A 347 24.84 -15.45 10.39
C VAL A 347 23.44 -15.73 9.82
N ALA A 348 22.39 -15.35 10.55
CA ALA A 348 21.01 -15.45 10.04
C ALA A 348 20.80 -14.60 8.79
N LEU A 349 21.25 -13.34 8.79
CA LEU A 349 21.16 -12.43 7.65
C LEU A 349 21.93 -12.98 6.44
N ALA A 350 23.16 -13.48 6.63
CA ALA A 350 23.93 -14.09 5.56
C ALA A 350 23.24 -15.32 4.95
N MET A 351 22.60 -16.14 5.80
CA MET A 351 21.81 -17.29 5.35
C MET A 351 20.60 -16.84 4.52
N ILE A 352 19.90 -15.78 4.95
CA ILE A 352 18.73 -15.22 4.24
C ILE A 352 19.14 -14.70 2.87
N THR A 353 20.16 -13.84 2.78
CA THR A 353 20.63 -13.26 1.52
C THR A 353 21.07 -14.34 0.53
N ARG A 354 21.69 -15.42 1.03
CA ARG A 354 22.13 -16.55 0.19
C ARG A 354 20.98 -17.43 -0.27
N ASN A 355 20.02 -17.73 0.61
CA ASN A 355 19.01 -18.75 0.36
C ASN A 355 17.73 -18.20 -0.26
N ILE A 356 17.46 -16.88 -0.16
CA ILE A 356 16.22 -16.25 -0.63
C ILE A 356 16.56 -15.25 -1.75
N PRO A 357 16.47 -15.64 -3.04
CA PRO A 357 16.83 -14.80 -4.18
C PRO A 357 16.07 -13.47 -4.23
N VAL A 358 14.81 -13.44 -3.82
CA VAL A 358 14.01 -12.20 -3.81
C VAL A 358 14.55 -11.16 -2.82
N LEU A 359 15.35 -11.56 -1.83
CA LEU A 359 15.98 -10.66 -0.84
C LEU A 359 17.49 -10.47 -1.07
N SER A 360 18.10 -11.14 -2.07
CA SER A 360 19.55 -11.13 -2.25
C SER A 360 20.11 -9.78 -2.71
N GLY A 361 19.25 -8.91 -3.27
CA GLY A 361 19.62 -7.56 -3.70
C GLY A 361 19.63 -6.51 -2.58
N LEU A 362 19.31 -6.89 -1.34
CA LEU A 362 19.26 -5.98 -0.20
C LEU A 362 20.62 -5.84 0.48
N THR A 363 20.92 -4.62 0.92
CA THR A 363 22.05 -4.39 1.84
C THR A 363 21.77 -5.04 3.20
N THR A 364 22.82 -5.32 3.97
CA THR A 364 22.69 -5.83 5.36
C THR A 364 21.78 -4.95 6.18
N LEU A 365 21.94 -3.63 6.05
CA LEU A 365 21.02 -2.69 6.66
C LEU A 365 19.63 -2.99 6.13
N GLN A 366 19.33 -2.90 4.83
CA GLN A 366 17.97 -3.04 4.23
C GLN A 366 17.23 -4.30 4.67
N LEU A 367 17.96 -5.39 4.82
CA LEU A 367 17.39 -6.64 5.30
C LEU A 367 16.95 -6.56 6.77
N ARG A 368 17.68 -5.85 7.65
CA ARG A 368 17.33 -5.71 9.07
C ARG A 368 15.99 -5.01 9.30
N GLU A 369 15.69 -3.87 8.65
CA GLU A 369 14.36 -3.22 8.71
C GLU A 369 13.27 -4.10 8.19
N PHE A 370 13.52 -4.72 7.04
CA PHE A 370 12.55 -5.60 6.44
C PHE A 370 12.14 -6.72 7.41
N LEU A 371 13.10 -7.22 8.20
CA LEU A 371 12.87 -8.24 9.21
C LEU A 371 12.25 -7.71 10.52
N LEU A 372 12.32 -6.41 10.82
CA LEU A 372 11.60 -5.84 11.95
C LEU A 372 10.08 -6.03 11.79
N ASP A 373 9.57 -5.89 10.58
CA ASP A 373 8.15 -6.10 10.25
C ASP A 373 7.80 -7.56 9.91
N SER A 374 8.81 -8.41 9.64
CA SER A 374 8.59 -9.81 9.26
C SER A 374 8.64 -10.75 10.47
N GLN A 375 8.04 -11.94 10.37
CA GLN A 375 8.16 -13.00 11.37
C GLN A 375 8.91 -14.20 10.81
N VAL A 376 9.64 -14.91 11.67
CA VAL A 376 10.30 -16.15 11.31
C VAL A 376 9.54 -17.30 11.95
N LEU A 377 9.08 -18.22 11.13
CA LEU A 377 8.25 -19.35 11.54
C LEU A 377 9.03 -20.65 11.39
N ALA A 378 8.79 -21.60 12.30
CA ALA A 378 9.33 -22.95 12.26
C ALA A 378 8.20 -23.99 12.38
N PRO A 379 7.30 -24.07 11.39
CA PRO A 379 6.19 -25.03 11.43
C PRO A 379 6.71 -26.47 11.45
N LYS A 380 5.99 -27.34 12.17
CA LYS A 380 6.28 -28.78 12.19
C LYS A 380 5.83 -29.41 10.88
N PRO A 381 6.42 -30.56 10.49
CA PRO A 381 5.99 -31.27 9.30
C PRO A 381 4.51 -31.65 9.41
N GLY A 382 3.71 -31.30 8.40
CA GLY A 382 2.26 -31.49 8.38
C GLY A 382 1.45 -30.32 8.92
N ASP A 383 2.08 -29.32 9.55
CA ASP A 383 1.38 -28.11 9.98
C ASP A 383 0.85 -27.35 8.77
N ILE A 384 -0.36 -26.82 8.88
CA ILE A 384 -0.98 -26.01 7.84
C ILE A 384 -0.57 -24.55 8.05
N VAL A 385 0.16 -23.99 7.09
CA VAL A 385 0.60 -22.59 7.11
C VAL A 385 -0.59 -21.66 6.86
N PHE A 386 -1.40 -21.99 5.85
CA PHE A 386 -2.73 -21.41 5.63
C PHE A 386 -3.58 -22.38 4.80
N ARG A 387 -4.90 -22.21 4.88
CA ARG A 387 -5.90 -22.99 4.14
C ARG A 387 -6.42 -22.24 2.94
N TYR A 388 -6.95 -23.00 1.98
CA TYR A 388 -7.78 -22.47 0.91
C TYR A 388 -8.90 -21.58 1.46
N LYS A 389 -9.13 -20.44 0.81
CA LYS A 389 -10.06 -19.37 1.18
C LYS A 389 -9.75 -18.61 2.47
N ASP A 390 -8.60 -18.83 3.11
CA ASP A 390 -8.18 -18.00 4.25
C ASP A 390 -8.04 -16.52 3.84
N TYR A 391 -8.44 -15.64 4.76
CA TYR A 391 -8.24 -14.20 4.63
C TYR A 391 -6.87 -13.81 5.20
N SER A 392 -5.85 -13.88 4.36
CA SER A 392 -4.52 -13.37 4.69
C SER A 392 -3.85 -12.82 3.43
N ASN A 393 -3.08 -11.75 3.59
CA ASN A 393 -2.37 -11.06 2.51
C ASN A 393 -0.84 -11.02 2.73
N THR A 394 -0.33 -11.83 3.66
CA THR A 394 1.10 -11.98 3.90
C THR A 394 1.76 -12.82 2.80
N LEU A 395 3.05 -12.59 2.57
CA LEU A 395 3.90 -13.38 1.69
C LEU A 395 4.87 -14.18 2.54
N PHE A 396 5.13 -15.43 2.14
CA PHE A 396 6.05 -16.33 2.83
C PHE A 396 7.24 -16.65 1.94
N CYS A 397 8.46 -16.44 2.44
CA CYS A 397 9.68 -16.91 1.78
C CYS A 397 10.20 -18.18 2.48
N ILE A 398 10.57 -19.20 1.71
CA ILE A 398 11.08 -20.47 2.24
C ILE A 398 12.58 -20.32 2.47
N LEU A 399 12.97 -20.05 3.72
CA LEU A 399 14.37 -19.90 4.12
C LEU A 399 15.13 -21.24 4.11
N HIS A 400 14.43 -22.31 4.49
CA HIS A 400 14.94 -23.69 4.50
C HIS A 400 13.79 -24.69 4.44
N GLY A 401 14.08 -25.90 3.95
CA GLY A 401 13.10 -26.97 3.82
C GLY A 401 12.24 -26.84 2.57
N ALA A 402 11.00 -27.30 2.67
CA ALA A 402 10.02 -27.28 1.60
C ALA A 402 8.59 -27.19 2.18
N VAL A 403 7.64 -26.78 1.34
CA VAL A 403 6.21 -26.85 1.63
C VAL A 403 5.50 -27.57 0.50
N GLU A 404 4.35 -28.16 0.80
CA GLU A 404 3.46 -28.76 -0.20
C GLU A 404 2.25 -27.86 -0.39
N VAL A 405 1.98 -27.48 -1.64
CA VAL A 405 0.81 -26.70 -2.02
C VAL A 405 -0.25 -27.67 -2.54
N GLN A 406 -1.41 -27.67 -1.90
CA GLN A 406 -2.58 -28.47 -2.27
C GLN A 406 -3.68 -27.56 -2.83
N ARG A 407 -4.14 -27.86 -4.04
CA ARG A 407 -5.24 -27.13 -4.70
C ARG A 407 -6.55 -27.86 -4.42
N ASP A 408 -7.56 -27.13 -3.96
CA ASP A 408 -8.91 -27.61 -3.61
C ASP A 408 -8.97 -28.71 -2.53
N SER A 409 -10.04 -28.74 -1.73
CA SER A 409 -10.17 -29.73 -0.64
C SER A 409 -10.58 -31.11 -1.12
N GLU A 410 -11.18 -31.22 -2.32
CA GLU A 410 -11.63 -32.51 -2.89
C GLU A 410 -10.55 -33.22 -3.73
N ASP A 411 -9.56 -32.48 -4.25
CA ASP A 411 -8.52 -33.04 -5.13
C ASP A 411 -7.22 -33.32 -4.35
N SER A 412 -7.27 -34.34 -3.50
CA SER A 412 -6.14 -34.77 -2.64
C SER A 412 -4.92 -35.34 -3.39
N VAL A 413 -4.99 -35.45 -4.72
CA VAL A 413 -4.03 -36.22 -5.52
C VAL A 413 -2.85 -35.36 -6.02
N HIS A 414 -3.01 -34.04 -6.14
CA HIS A 414 -2.00 -33.16 -6.76
C HIS A 414 -1.40 -32.17 -5.75
N LYS A 415 -0.29 -32.57 -5.12
CA LYS A 415 0.53 -31.70 -4.28
C LYS A 415 1.73 -31.18 -5.08
N VAL A 416 1.90 -29.87 -5.12
CA VAL A 416 3.06 -29.22 -5.76
C VAL A 416 4.07 -28.83 -4.70
N PRO A 417 5.29 -29.39 -4.69
CA PRO A 417 6.30 -29.03 -3.72
C PRO A 417 6.94 -27.69 -4.10
N LEU A 418 7.02 -26.76 -3.14
CA LEU A 418 7.86 -25.56 -3.23
C LEU A 418 9.09 -25.75 -2.35
N ARG A 419 10.25 -25.38 -2.88
CA ARG A 419 11.56 -25.65 -2.28
C ARG A 419 12.19 -24.39 -1.69
N GLN A 420 13.26 -24.58 -0.93
CA GLN A 420 14.08 -23.50 -0.41
C GLN A 420 14.40 -22.43 -1.48
N GLY A 421 14.24 -21.17 -1.09
CA GLY A 421 14.43 -19.99 -1.94
C GLY A 421 13.21 -19.57 -2.73
N GLU A 422 12.22 -20.44 -2.88
CA GLU A 422 10.92 -20.04 -3.41
C GLU A 422 10.10 -19.31 -2.34
N PHE A 423 9.08 -18.58 -2.78
CA PHE A 423 8.10 -17.93 -1.92
C PHE A 423 6.68 -18.38 -2.29
N PHE A 424 5.68 -18.06 -1.47
CA PHE A 424 4.27 -18.31 -1.76
C PHE A 424 3.37 -17.29 -1.05
N GLY A 425 2.10 -17.24 -1.46
CA GLY A 425 1.13 -16.27 -0.95
C GLY A 425 1.14 -14.92 -1.69
N GLU A 426 1.97 -14.79 -2.71
CA GLU A 426 2.10 -13.65 -3.60
C GLU A 426 0.80 -13.29 -4.32
N MET A 427 -0.02 -14.31 -4.63
CA MET A 427 -1.28 -14.08 -5.34
C MET A 427 -2.25 -13.26 -4.49
N SER A 428 -2.40 -13.58 -3.21
CA SER A 428 -3.22 -12.80 -2.27
C SER A 428 -2.60 -11.43 -1.98
N LEU A 429 -1.27 -11.34 -1.94
CA LEU A 429 -0.58 -10.05 -1.78
C LEU A 429 -0.81 -9.12 -2.97
N ILE A 430 -0.86 -9.65 -4.19
CA ILE A 430 -1.02 -8.86 -5.41
C ILE A 430 -2.51 -8.58 -5.68
N SER A 431 -3.31 -9.64 -5.82
CA SER A 431 -4.73 -9.54 -6.18
C SER A 431 -5.60 -9.05 -5.01
N GLY A 432 -5.13 -9.19 -3.77
CA GLY A 432 -5.94 -8.94 -2.57
C GLY A 432 -6.95 -10.04 -2.26
N ARG A 433 -7.04 -11.10 -3.08
CA ARG A 433 -8.01 -12.19 -2.94
C ARG A 433 -7.61 -13.16 -1.83
N ARG A 434 -8.57 -13.98 -1.40
CA ARG A 434 -8.33 -15.06 -0.42
C ARG A 434 -7.29 -16.06 -0.92
N ARG A 435 -6.74 -16.87 -0.01
CA ARG A 435 -5.79 -17.93 -0.37
C ARG A 435 -6.41 -18.90 -1.38
N ASN A 436 -5.71 -19.17 -2.48
CA ASN A 436 -6.19 -20.02 -3.57
C ASN A 436 -5.73 -21.49 -3.47
N ALA A 437 -5.01 -21.83 -2.39
CA ALA A 437 -4.54 -23.17 -2.09
C ALA A 437 -4.36 -23.33 -0.57
N THR A 438 -4.24 -24.58 -0.12
CA THR A 438 -3.78 -24.91 1.23
C THR A 438 -2.28 -25.19 1.16
N VAL A 439 -1.49 -24.64 2.09
CA VAL A 439 -0.05 -24.87 2.16
C VAL A 439 0.30 -25.63 3.43
N ILE A 440 1.00 -26.74 3.27
CA ILE A 440 1.38 -27.67 4.33
C ILE A 440 2.90 -27.68 4.47
N ALA A 441 3.40 -27.53 5.69
CA ALA A 441 4.83 -27.51 5.96
C ALA A 441 5.47 -28.90 5.79
N GLY A 442 6.63 -28.95 5.13
CA GLY A 442 7.46 -30.14 5.03
C GLY A 442 8.41 -30.32 6.21
N LYS A 443 9.39 -31.22 6.05
CA LYS A 443 10.44 -31.45 7.06
C LYS A 443 11.41 -30.27 7.14
N SER A 444 11.78 -29.89 8.37
CA SER A 444 12.76 -28.83 8.66
C SER A 444 12.45 -27.52 7.92
N CYS A 445 11.21 -27.06 8.01
CA CYS A 445 10.74 -25.88 7.30
C CYS A 445 10.95 -24.62 8.14
N TYR A 446 11.66 -23.64 7.59
CA TYR A 446 11.77 -22.29 8.15
C TYR A 446 11.23 -21.30 7.13
N LEU A 447 10.29 -20.47 7.56
CA LEU A 447 9.60 -19.50 6.72
C LEU A 447 9.82 -18.07 7.24
N ILE A 448 9.91 -17.12 6.33
CA ILE A 448 9.82 -15.69 6.66
C ILE A 448 8.45 -15.21 6.18
N GLU A 449 7.57 -14.88 7.12
CA GLU A 449 6.28 -14.26 6.85
C GLU A 449 6.42 -12.73 6.85
N THR A 450 6.00 -12.11 5.75
CA THR A 450 6.07 -10.66 5.58
C THR A 450 4.68 -10.07 5.31
N PRO A 451 4.27 -9.02 6.06
CA PRO A 451 3.03 -8.30 5.79
C PRO A 451 2.98 -7.62 4.41
N ARG A 452 1.77 -7.49 3.84
CA ARG A 452 1.54 -6.81 2.54
C ARG A 452 2.19 -5.42 2.47
N ARG A 453 2.06 -4.62 3.52
CA ARG A 453 2.60 -3.25 3.58
C ARG A 453 4.12 -3.23 3.40
N SER A 454 4.83 -4.09 4.12
CA SER A 454 6.29 -4.16 4.11
C SER A 454 6.81 -4.71 2.78
N MET A 455 6.14 -5.72 2.20
CA MET A 455 6.47 -6.18 0.86
C MET A 455 6.18 -5.13 -0.23
N ASN A 456 5.06 -4.42 -0.17
CA ASN A 456 4.78 -3.36 -1.15
C ASN A 456 5.81 -2.22 -1.07
N LYS A 457 6.22 -1.84 0.15
CA LYS A 457 7.32 -0.88 0.35
C LYS A 457 8.60 -1.36 -0.31
N LEU A 458 8.93 -2.64 -0.15
CA LEU A 458 10.12 -3.26 -0.75
C LEU A 458 10.05 -3.30 -2.28
N ILE A 459 8.93 -3.76 -2.85
CA ILE A 459 8.67 -3.78 -4.31
C ILE A 459 8.81 -2.38 -4.91
N ASN A 460 8.26 -1.36 -4.24
CA ASN A 460 8.31 0.02 -4.73
C ASN A 460 9.68 0.67 -4.59
N SER A 461 10.53 0.18 -3.68
CA SER A 461 11.84 0.77 -3.38
C SER A 461 13.00 0.07 -4.08
N VAL A 462 12.87 -1.23 -4.40
CA VAL A 462 13.96 -2.04 -4.93
C VAL A 462 13.54 -2.74 -6.23
N ALA A 463 14.02 -2.21 -7.35
CA ALA A 463 13.63 -2.67 -8.69
C ALA A 463 13.93 -4.16 -8.94
N ALA A 464 15.03 -4.68 -8.38
CA ALA A 464 15.38 -6.10 -8.47
C ALA A 464 14.33 -7.00 -7.82
N VAL A 465 13.82 -6.62 -6.64
CA VAL A 465 12.76 -7.35 -5.93
C VAL A 465 11.48 -7.34 -6.76
N ARG A 466 11.08 -6.15 -7.25
CA ARG A 466 9.89 -6.00 -8.11
C ARG A 466 9.96 -6.94 -9.31
N ARG A 467 11.08 -6.97 -10.02
CA ARG A 467 11.28 -7.81 -11.20
C ARG A 467 11.08 -9.29 -10.86
N ILE A 468 11.76 -9.78 -9.81
CA ILE A 468 11.67 -11.19 -9.38
C ILE A 468 10.24 -11.56 -9.01
N ILE A 469 9.53 -10.69 -8.29
CA ILE A 469 8.14 -10.94 -7.86
C ILE A 469 7.19 -10.93 -9.07
N ASP A 470 7.26 -9.91 -9.93
CA ASP A 470 6.37 -9.80 -11.09
C ASP A 470 6.59 -10.99 -12.05
N GLU A 471 7.84 -11.37 -12.37
CA GLU A 471 8.16 -12.52 -13.23
C GLU A 471 7.67 -13.85 -12.64
N THR A 472 7.95 -14.10 -11.36
CA THR A 472 7.53 -15.35 -10.69
C THR A 472 6.01 -15.44 -10.59
N PHE A 473 5.35 -14.33 -10.27
CA PHE A 473 3.89 -14.26 -10.23
C PHE A 473 3.29 -14.52 -11.62
N LEU A 474 3.80 -13.86 -12.67
CA LEU A 474 3.34 -14.07 -14.04
C LEU A 474 3.42 -15.55 -14.41
N ARG A 475 4.59 -16.16 -14.21
CA ARG A 475 4.83 -17.56 -14.57
C ARG A 475 3.86 -18.50 -13.83
N ARG A 476 3.70 -18.31 -12.52
CA ARG A 476 2.78 -19.12 -11.70
C ARG A 476 1.33 -18.86 -12.00
N ALA A 477 0.92 -17.62 -12.26
CA ALA A 477 -0.46 -17.30 -12.59
C ALA A 477 -0.88 -17.93 -13.91
N ILE A 478 -0.01 -17.87 -14.93
CA ILE A 478 -0.21 -18.56 -16.21
C ILE A 478 -0.27 -20.07 -16.02
N GLN A 479 0.68 -20.67 -15.30
CA GLN A 479 0.67 -22.11 -15.03
C GLN A 479 -0.59 -22.53 -14.27
N THR A 480 -0.95 -21.79 -13.24
CA THR A 480 -2.07 -22.10 -12.34
C THR A 480 -3.40 -22.02 -13.07
N GLN A 481 -3.61 -20.95 -13.85
CA GLN A 481 -4.94 -20.62 -14.40
C GLN A 481 -5.13 -21.09 -15.84
N ILE A 482 -4.06 -21.11 -16.64
CA ILE A 482 -4.16 -21.38 -18.08
C ILE A 482 -3.57 -22.75 -18.39
N ALA A 483 -2.37 -23.05 -17.90
CA ALA A 483 -1.59 -24.19 -18.35
C ALA A 483 -1.06 -25.08 -17.20
N PRO A 484 -1.93 -25.77 -16.42
CA PRO A 484 -1.50 -26.51 -15.22
C PRO A 484 -0.55 -27.67 -15.48
N GLU A 485 -0.66 -28.31 -16.64
CA GLU A 485 0.17 -29.46 -17.04
C GLU A 485 1.45 -29.04 -17.77
N VAL A 486 1.67 -27.73 -17.96
CA VAL A 486 2.84 -27.22 -18.68
C VAL A 486 3.95 -26.87 -17.67
N PRO A 487 5.20 -27.35 -17.90
CA PRO A 487 6.35 -26.96 -17.09
C PRO A 487 6.59 -25.45 -17.14
N LEU A 488 7.07 -24.90 -16.02
CA LEU A 488 7.30 -23.46 -15.85
C LEU A 488 8.24 -22.89 -16.94
N GLU A 489 9.24 -23.67 -17.36
CA GLU A 489 10.24 -23.29 -18.36
C GLU A 489 9.65 -23.14 -19.76
N ALA A 490 8.60 -23.91 -20.07
CA ALA A 490 7.92 -23.82 -21.37
C ALA A 490 7.03 -22.56 -21.49
N LEU A 491 6.84 -21.80 -20.40
CA LEU A 491 6.06 -20.57 -20.36
C LEU A 491 6.88 -19.30 -20.59
N ASP A 492 8.21 -19.40 -20.73
CA ASP A 492 9.10 -18.24 -20.76
C ASP A 492 8.79 -17.27 -21.92
N ASP A 493 8.53 -17.78 -23.12
CA ASP A 493 8.14 -16.96 -24.29
C ASP A 493 6.88 -16.11 -24.00
N LEU A 494 5.93 -16.70 -23.28
CA LEU A 494 4.66 -16.06 -22.93
C LEU A 494 4.83 -15.05 -21.78
N VAL A 495 5.68 -15.35 -20.80
CA VAL A 495 6.02 -14.43 -19.70
C VAL A 495 6.79 -13.21 -20.21
N HIS A 496 7.74 -13.39 -21.13
CA HIS A 496 8.55 -12.29 -21.67
C HIS A 496 7.75 -11.30 -22.54
N THR A 497 6.68 -11.78 -23.17
CA THR A 497 5.79 -10.96 -24.00
C THR A 497 4.60 -10.40 -23.23
N ALA A 498 4.39 -10.86 -21.99
CA ALA A 498 3.30 -10.42 -21.13
C ALA A 498 3.45 -8.94 -20.75
N ARG A 499 2.32 -8.22 -20.73
CA ARG A 499 2.26 -6.81 -20.29
C ARG A 499 1.17 -6.64 -19.25
N ILE A 500 1.44 -5.81 -18.26
CA ILE A 500 0.42 -5.39 -17.29
C ILE A 500 -0.32 -4.19 -17.87
N GLU A 501 -1.65 -4.26 -17.92
CA GLU A 501 -2.54 -3.20 -18.39
C GLU A 501 -3.58 -2.88 -17.32
N GLN A 502 -3.86 -1.60 -17.11
CA GLN A 502 -4.83 -1.10 -16.14
C GLN A 502 -6.03 -0.48 -16.88
N PHE A 503 -7.21 -0.65 -16.30
CA PHE A 503 -8.49 -0.25 -16.86
C PHE A 503 -9.33 0.40 -15.75
N ASP A 504 -9.83 1.60 -15.99
CA ASP A 504 -10.81 2.23 -15.11
C ASP A 504 -12.15 1.50 -15.14
N SER A 505 -12.99 1.75 -14.14
CA SER A 505 -14.35 1.19 -14.13
C SER A 505 -15.11 1.61 -15.38
N GLY A 506 -15.74 0.67 -16.07
CA GLY A 506 -16.46 0.88 -17.32
C GLY A 506 -15.59 0.88 -18.58
N ALA A 507 -14.25 0.87 -18.46
CA ALA A 507 -13.35 0.83 -19.61
C ALA A 507 -13.46 -0.50 -20.37
N VAL A 508 -13.39 -0.44 -21.71
CA VAL A 508 -13.48 -1.62 -22.58
C VAL A 508 -12.10 -2.21 -22.81
N LEU A 509 -11.95 -3.51 -22.56
CA LEU A 509 -10.72 -4.26 -22.84
C LEU A 509 -10.62 -4.58 -24.34
N PHE A 510 -11.71 -5.12 -24.91
CA PHE A 510 -11.88 -5.35 -26.34
C PHE A 510 -13.38 -5.46 -26.67
N LYS A 511 -13.77 -5.16 -27.91
CA LYS A 511 -15.15 -5.21 -28.40
C LYS A 511 -15.45 -6.47 -29.19
N GLU A 512 -16.72 -6.85 -29.22
CA GLU A 512 -17.24 -7.84 -30.17
C GLU A 512 -16.84 -7.44 -31.60
N GLY A 513 -16.31 -8.40 -32.37
CA GLY A 513 -15.83 -8.17 -33.73
C GLY A 513 -14.37 -7.73 -33.85
N ASP A 514 -13.68 -7.36 -32.77
CA ASP A 514 -12.26 -7.00 -32.84
C ASP A 514 -11.38 -8.22 -33.23
N PRO A 515 -10.14 -8.02 -33.72
CA PRO A 515 -9.19 -9.11 -33.92
C PRO A 515 -8.84 -9.85 -32.61
N GLY A 516 -8.70 -11.17 -32.69
CA GLY A 516 -8.18 -12.01 -31.59
C GLY A 516 -6.67 -12.02 -31.53
N ASP A 517 -6.04 -10.99 -30.98
CA ASP A 517 -4.59 -10.79 -30.96
C ASP A 517 -3.92 -11.12 -29.61
N CYS A 518 -4.70 -11.22 -28.53
CA CYS A 518 -4.19 -11.40 -27.18
C CYS A 518 -5.20 -12.08 -26.24
N LEU A 519 -4.70 -12.53 -25.09
CA LEU A 519 -5.47 -13.10 -23.99
C LEU A 519 -5.27 -12.22 -22.76
N HIS A 520 -6.33 -11.88 -22.02
CA HIS A 520 -6.21 -11.12 -20.77
C HIS A 520 -6.42 -12.03 -19.56
N LEU A 521 -5.41 -12.16 -18.70
CA LEU A 521 -5.53 -12.77 -17.37
C LEU A 521 -5.78 -11.67 -16.34
N ILE A 522 -6.93 -11.71 -15.66
CA ILE A 522 -7.34 -10.65 -14.73
C ILE A 522 -6.50 -10.76 -13.46
N ARG A 523 -5.67 -9.76 -13.17
CA ARG A 523 -4.77 -9.71 -12.01
C ARG A 523 -5.47 -9.13 -10.78
N LYS A 524 -6.26 -8.08 -10.97
CA LYS A 524 -7.03 -7.37 -9.93
C LYS A 524 -8.32 -6.86 -10.53
N GLY A 525 -9.38 -6.81 -9.74
CA GLY A 525 -10.69 -6.36 -10.18
C GLY A 525 -11.48 -7.42 -10.94
N SER A 526 -12.32 -6.99 -11.85
CA SER A 526 -13.27 -7.87 -12.54
C SER A 526 -13.84 -7.24 -13.79
N VAL A 527 -14.29 -8.09 -14.72
CA VAL A 527 -14.88 -7.68 -15.98
C VAL A 527 -16.24 -8.31 -16.21
N THR A 528 -17.08 -7.65 -16.99
CA THR A 528 -18.29 -8.22 -17.60
C THR A 528 -18.00 -8.61 -19.04
N VAL A 529 -18.60 -9.72 -19.46
CA VAL A 529 -18.63 -10.18 -20.85
C VAL A 529 -20.05 -9.95 -21.36
N SER A 530 -20.21 -9.14 -22.41
CA SER A 530 -21.51 -8.75 -22.97
C SER A 530 -21.55 -8.91 -24.48
N ARG A 531 -22.76 -9.08 -25.04
CA ARG A 531 -23.01 -9.09 -26.49
C ARG A 531 -24.18 -8.20 -26.85
N ASP A 532 -24.14 -7.67 -28.08
CA ASP A 532 -25.31 -7.01 -28.65
C ASP A 532 -26.27 -8.07 -29.22
N ILE A 533 -27.47 -8.14 -28.65
CA ILE A 533 -28.54 -9.02 -29.11
C ILE A 533 -29.76 -8.15 -29.42
N GLY A 534 -29.99 -7.91 -30.72
CA GLY A 534 -31.14 -7.13 -31.17
C GLY A 534 -31.10 -5.66 -30.76
N GLY A 535 -29.91 -5.05 -30.69
CA GLY A 535 -29.71 -3.64 -30.32
C GLY A 535 -29.71 -3.39 -28.81
N ARG A 536 -29.64 -4.45 -28.00
CA ARG A 536 -29.51 -4.36 -26.53
C ARG A 536 -28.24 -5.07 -26.09
N GLU A 537 -27.46 -4.42 -25.24
CA GLU A 537 -26.28 -5.03 -24.61
C GLU A 537 -26.74 -5.98 -23.51
N CYS A 538 -26.50 -7.28 -23.70
CA CYS A 538 -26.82 -8.33 -22.74
C CYS A 538 -25.54 -8.86 -22.09
N VAL A 539 -25.44 -8.78 -20.75
CA VAL A 539 -24.32 -9.36 -20.00
C VAL A 539 -24.47 -10.88 -19.95
N LEU A 540 -23.49 -11.59 -20.50
CA LEU A 540 -23.45 -13.05 -20.56
C LEU A 540 -22.84 -13.66 -19.30
N SER A 541 -21.78 -13.03 -18.80
CA SER A 541 -21.03 -13.51 -17.63
C SER A 541 -20.23 -12.40 -16.94
N TYR A 542 -19.84 -12.69 -15.70
CA TYR A 542 -18.94 -11.90 -14.88
C TYR A 542 -17.66 -12.72 -14.62
N VAL A 543 -16.51 -12.10 -14.80
CA VAL A 543 -15.20 -12.76 -14.69
C VAL A 543 -14.33 -11.97 -13.71
N ALA A 544 -13.96 -12.60 -12.60
CA ALA A 544 -13.18 -11.99 -11.53
C ALA A 544 -11.68 -12.29 -11.65
N ALA A 545 -10.85 -11.52 -10.94
CA ALA A 545 -9.40 -11.72 -10.85
C ALA A 545 -8.99 -13.18 -10.57
N GLY A 546 -7.92 -13.63 -11.21
CA GLY A 546 -7.51 -15.03 -11.23
C GLY A 546 -8.12 -15.84 -12.39
N ASN A 547 -9.08 -15.30 -13.14
CA ASN A 547 -9.58 -15.90 -14.39
C ASN A 547 -9.08 -15.12 -15.61
N TYR A 548 -9.31 -15.65 -16.80
CA TYR A 548 -8.90 -15.04 -18.06
C TYR A 548 -10.08 -14.86 -19.02
N VAL A 549 -9.90 -14.00 -20.03
CA VAL A 549 -10.86 -13.71 -21.09
C VAL A 549 -10.15 -13.49 -22.42
N GLY A 550 -10.81 -13.87 -23.51
CA GLY A 550 -10.34 -13.63 -24.89
C GLY A 550 -9.67 -14.84 -25.55
N GLU A 551 -9.71 -16.00 -24.90
CA GLU A 551 -9.15 -17.27 -25.38
C GLU A 551 -9.83 -17.77 -26.66
N MET A 552 -11.13 -17.55 -26.80
CA MET A 552 -11.91 -18.11 -27.91
C MET A 552 -11.38 -17.66 -29.27
N ALA A 553 -11.16 -16.35 -29.44
CA ALA A 553 -10.67 -15.79 -30.69
C ALA A 553 -9.26 -16.32 -31.08
N LEU A 554 -8.46 -16.72 -30.10
CA LEU A 554 -7.14 -17.33 -30.33
C LEU A 554 -7.23 -18.82 -30.67
N LEU A 555 -8.27 -19.52 -30.22
CA LEU A 555 -8.49 -20.95 -30.47
C LEU A 555 -9.18 -21.21 -31.81
N THR A 556 -10.15 -20.39 -32.17
CA THR A 556 -10.97 -20.56 -33.37
C THR A 556 -10.49 -19.74 -34.57
N ASP A 557 -9.38 -19.01 -34.43
CA ASP A 557 -8.87 -18.05 -35.41
C ASP A 557 -9.96 -17.10 -35.95
N SER A 558 -10.88 -16.71 -35.07
CA SER A 558 -12.01 -15.84 -35.39
C SER A 558 -11.88 -14.47 -34.74
N ARG A 559 -12.81 -13.56 -35.07
CA ARG A 559 -12.95 -12.28 -34.36
C ARG A 559 -13.45 -12.50 -32.92
N ARG A 560 -13.27 -11.50 -32.06
CA ARG A 560 -13.78 -11.48 -30.68
C ARG A 560 -15.28 -11.73 -30.69
N PHE A 561 -15.71 -12.72 -29.91
CA PHE A 561 -17.11 -13.15 -29.85
C PHE A 561 -18.01 -12.21 -29.04
N ALA A 562 -17.43 -11.50 -28.07
CA ALA A 562 -18.15 -10.66 -27.12
C ALA A 562 -17.31 -9.42 -26.76
N THR A 563 -17.98 -8.39 -26.25
CA THR A 563 -17.35 -7.21 -25.65
C THR A 563 -16.99 -7.52 -24.20
N VAL A 564 -15.80 -7.10 -23.77
CA VAL A 564 -15.37 -7.23 -22.38
C VAL A 564 -15.08 -5.86 -21.78
N ARG A 565 -15.67 -5.59 -20.61
CA ARG A 565 -15.61 -4.30 -19.94
C ARG A 565 -15.21 -4.45 -18.48
N ALA A 566 -14.33 -3.61 -17.98
CA ALA A 566 -14.00 -3.52 -16.57
C ALA A 566 -15.25 -3.15 -15.75
N SER A 567 -15.67 -4.00 -14.81
CA SER A 567 -16.82 -3.72 -13.93
C SER A 567 -16.43 -2.79 -12.78
N ILE A 568 -15.15 -2.83 -12.39
CA ILE A 568 -14.49 -1.93 -11.45
C ILE A 568 -13.07 -1.64 -11.97
N ALA A 569 -12.31 -0.78 -11.29
CA ALA A 569 -10.90 -0.57 -11.60
C ALA A 569 -10.13 -1.91 -11.65
N THR A 570 -9.68 -2.30 -12.84
CA THR A 570 -9.21 -3.65 -13.17
C THR A 570 -7.80 -3.59 -13.71
N GLU A 571 -6.98 -4.55 -13.29
CA GLU A 571 -5.63 -4.75 -13.82
C GLU A 571 -5.57 -6.13 -14.46
N THR A 572 -5.02 -6.23 -15.66
CA THR A 572 -4.86 -7.50 -16.39
C THR A 572 -3.42 -7.72 -16.82
N ILE A 573 -3.07 -8.98 -16.98
CA ILE A 573 -1.87 -9.42 -17.69
C ILE A 573 -2.31 -9.74 -19.12
N ARG A 574 -1.96 -8.89 -20.07
CA ARG A 574 -2.13 -9.13 -21.49
C ARG A 574 -1.03 -10.07 -21.98
N LEU A 575 -1.44 -11.24 -22.44
CA LEU A 575 -0.58 -12.28 -23.00
C LEU A 575 -0.66 -12.22 -24.53
N ASP A 576 0.48 -12.21 -25.18
CA ASP A 576 0.57 -12.13 -26.64
C ASP A 576 -0.06 -13.35 -27.31
N GLY A 577 -0.93 -13.13 -28.30
CA GLY A 577 -1.66 -14.19 -28.97
C GLY A 577 -0.78 -15.10 -29.82
N THR A 578 0.32 -14.57 -30.38
CA THR A 578 1.27 -15.36 -31.18
C THR A 578 2.05 -16.31 -30.27
N ALA A 579 2.57 -15.80 -29.16
CA ALA A 579 3.23 -16.60 -28.14
C ALA A 579 2.29 -17.66 -27.55
N PHE A 580 1.02 -17.30 -27.31
CA PHE A 580 0.01 -18.23 -26.81
C PHE A 580 -0.30 -19.34 -27.81
N LYS A 581 -0.50 -19.01 -29.10
CA LYS A 581 -0.72 -20.02 -30.16
C LYS A 581 0.48 -20.96 -30.31
N ALA A 582 1.70 -20.43 -30.20
CA ALA A 582 2.92 -21.24 -30.19
C ALA A 582 2.94 -22.23 -29.01
N LEU A 583 2.51 -21.79 -27.83
CA LEU A 583 2.36 -22.68 -26.67
C LEU A 583 1.34 -23.80 -26.91
N LEU A 584 0.18 -23.47 -27.49
CA LEU A 584 -0.84 -24.46 -27.86
C LEU A 584 -0.32 -25.47 -28.90
N GLY A 585 0.52 -25.03 -29.84
CA GLY A 585 1.20 -25.92 -30.78
C GLY A 585 2.17 -26.90 -30.11
N LYS A 586 2.84 -26.46 -29.04
CA LYS A 586 3.75 -27.30 -28.24
C LYS A 586 3.00 -28.24 -27.27
N SER A 587 1.74 -27.96 -26.92
CA SER A 587 0.96 -28.76 -25.96
C SER A 587 -0.44 -29.13 -26.49
N PRO A 588 -0.57 -30.26 -27.22
CA PRO A 588 -1.86 -30.73 -27.73
C PRO A 588 -2.91 -30.98 -26.64
N LYS A 589 -2.48 -31.45 -25.46
CA LYS A 589 -3.38 -31.66 -24.31
C LYS A 589 -4.03 -30.35 -23.85
N LEU A 590 -3.23 -29.28 -23.72
CA LEU A 590 -3.73 -27.96 -23.34
C LEU A 590 -4.72 -27.42 -24.38
N ARG A 591 -4.39 -27.55 -25.68
CA ARG A 591 -5.29 -27.16 -26.78
C ARG A 591 -6.65 -27.86 -26.66
N ASN A 592 -6.66 -29.19 -26.54
CA ASN A 592 -7.91 -29.96 -26.47
C ASN A 592 -8.78 -29.55 -25.26
N LYS A 593 -8.16 -29.33 -24.09
CA LYS A 593 -8.86 -28.89 -22.87
C LYS A 593 -9.52 -27.53 -23.04
N LEU A 594 -8.80 -26.58 -23.65
CA LEU A 594 -9.32 -25.24 -23.91
C LEU A 594 -10.42 -25.26 -24.98
N GLU A 595 -10.26 -26.04 -26.05
CA GLU A 595 -11.30 -26.22 -27.07
C GLU A 595 -12.59 -26.83 -26.50
N GLU A 596 -12.47 -27.82 -25.61
CA GLU A 596 -13.62 -28.43 -24.93
C GLU A 596 -14.34 -27.40 -24.04
N THR A 597 -13.58 -26.59 -23.30
CA THR A 597 -14.12 -25.52 -22.44
C THR A 597 -14.84 -24.46 -23.29
N ALA A 598 -14.24 -24.02 -24.39
CA ALA A 598 -14.83 -23.07 -25.32
C ALA A 598 -16.13 -23.62 -25.94
N ARG A 599 -16.16 -24.91 -26.30
CA ARG A 599 -17.36 -25.57 -26.86
C ARG A 599 -18.51 -25.62 -25.85
N LYS A 600 -18.21 -25.88 -24.56
CA LYS A 600 -19.19 -25.84 -23.46
C LYS A 600 -19.74 -24.43 -23.24
N LEU A 601 -18.89 -23.40 -23.28
CA LEU A 601 -19.30 -22.00 -23.14
C LEU A 601 -20.25 -21.59 -24.28
N LEU A 602 -19.87 -21.86 -25.53
CA LEU A 602 -20.71 -21.58 -26.71
C LEU A 602 -22.08 -22.28 -26.66
N ALA A 603 -22.12 -23.53 -26.21
CA ALA A 603 -23.36 -24.29 -26.08
C ALA A 603 -24.28 -23.70 -24.99
N ASN A 604 -23.72 -23.33 -23.83
CA ASN A 604 -24.47 -22.72 -22.72
C ASN A 604 -24.99 -21.32 -23.07
N GLU A 605 -24.21 -20.53 -23.80
CA GLU A 605 -24.62 -19.20 -24.23
C GLU A 605 -25.74 -19.25 -25.28
N SER A 606 -25.66 -20.20 -26.23
CA SER A 606 -26.72 -20.44 -27.22
C SER A 606 -28.07 -20.81 -26.58
N ALA A 607 -28.04 -21.47 -25.41
CA ALA A 607 -29.24 -21.78 -24.63
C ALA A 607 -29.78 -20.55 -23.87
N LYS A 608 -28.91 -19.70 -23.30
CA LYS A 608 -29.29 -18.47 -22.59
C LYS A 608 -29.93 -17.41 -23.49
N VAL A 609 -29.49 -17.29 -24.74
CA VAL A 609 -30.07 -16.35 -25.72
C VAL A 609 -31.53 -16.69 -26.06
N ARG A 610 -31.96 -17.94 -25.85
CA ARG A 610 -33.35 -18.39 -26.10
C ARG A 610 -34.29 -18.21 -24.90
N GLY A 611 -33.75 -18.04 -23.68
CA GLY A 611 -34.53 -17.87 -22.44
C GLY A 611 -34.26 -16.51 -21.81
N GLY A 612 -34.99 -15.47 -22.23
CA GLY A 612 -34.76 -14.05 -21.92
C GLY A 612 -34.93 -13.59 -20.47
N GLY A 613 -34.60 -14.40 -19.45
CA GLY A 613 -34.69 -14.03 -18.03
C GLY A 613 -33.39 -14.12 -17.23
N THR A 614 -32.49 -15.06 -17.56
CA THR A 614 -31.26 -15.29 -16.77
C THR A 614 -30.16 -14.25 -16.97
N GLY A 615 -30.09 -13.61 -18.14
CA GLY A 615 -29.11 -12.54 -18.41
C GLY A 615 -29.40 -11.26 -17.62
N ASP A 616 -30.68 -10.93 -17.45
CA ASP A 616 -31.13 -9.70 -16.78
C ASP A 616 -30.89 -9.75 -15.27
N MET A 617 -31.08 -10.91 -14.63
CA MET A 617 -30.80 -11.10 -13.20
C MET A 617 -29.30 -11.06 -12.89
N VAL A 618 -28.45 -11.63 -13.74
CA VAL A 618 -26.99 -11.54 -13.61
C VAL A 618 -26.54 -10.08 -13.80
N SER A 619 -27.09 -9.39 -14.80
CA SER A 619 -26.84 -7.97 -15.03
C SER A 619 -27.24 -7.13 -13.82
N PHE A 620 -28.41 -7.40 -13.23
CA PHE A 620 -28.86 -6.76 -12.00
C PHE A 620 -27.85 -6.96 -10.86
N PHE A 621 -27.46 -8.20 -10.55
CA PHE A 621 -26.53 -8.47 -9.45
C PHE A 621 -25.14 -7.84 -9.64
N VAL A 622 -24.65 -7.82 -10.88
CA VAL A 622 -23.36 -7.16 -11.19
C VAL A 622 -23.47 -5.66 -11.05
N ASN A 623 -24.53 -5.03 -11.59
CA ASN A 623 -24.77 -3.59 -11.44
C ASN A 623 -24.97 -3.20 -9.98
N GLN A 624 -25.55 -4.10 -9.19
CA GLN A 624 -25.63 -3.96 -7.75
C GLN A 624 -24.34 -4.30 -7.03
N GLY A 625 -23.19 -4.47 -7.68
CA GLY A 625 -21.89 -4.68 -7.03
C GLY A 625 -21.79 -5.96 -6.18
N LEU A 626 -22.65 -6.96 -6.42
CA LEU A 626 -22.63 -8.22 -5.68
C LEU A 626 -21.48 -9.15 -6.11
N GLY A 627 -20.81 -8.85 -7.23
CA GLY A 627 -19.64 -9.61 -7.69
C GLY A 627 -18.44 -9.53 -6.73
N GLU A 628 -18.34 -8.45 -5.95
CA GLU A 628 -17.29 -8.28 -4.92
C GLU A 628 -17.74 -8.70 -3.53
N ALA A 629 -19.03 -8.99 -3.32
CA ALA A 629 -19.55 -9.37 -2.01
C ALA A 629 -18.96 -10.71 -1.58
N THR A 630 -18.62 -10.88 -0.31
CA THR A 630 -18.35 -12.23 0.21
C THR A 630 -19.58 -12.85 0.83
N ASP A 631 -20.48 -11.99 1.31
CA ASP A 631 -21.71 -12.35 2.00
C ASP A 631 -22.69 -11.17 1.88
N VAL A 632 -23.84 -11.39 1.27
CA VAL A 632 -24.86 -10.36 1.05
C VAL A 632 -26.19 -10.77 1.69
N LEU A 633 -26.85 -9.80 2.34
CA LEU A 633 -28.23 -9.94 2.78
C LEU A 633 -29.17 -9.75 1.59
N LEU A 634 -30.02 -10.73 1.31
CA LEU A 634 -31.11 -10.65 0.35
C LEU A 634 -32.44 -10.84 1.07
N ILE A 635 -33.50 -10.27 0.52
CA ILE A 635 -34.87 -10.47 0.98
C ILE A 635 -35.71 -10.99 -0.18
N ASP A 636 -36.31 -12.17 0.01
CA ASP A 636 -37.31 -12.71 -0.91
C ASP A 636 -38.66 -12.01 -0.65
N GLU A 637 -39.04 -11.10 -1.55
CA GLU A 637 -40.29 -10.35 -1.46
C GLU A 637 -41.53 -11.25 -1.60
N SER A 638 -41.41 -12.45 -2.18
CA SER A 638 -42.53 -13.40 -2.23
C SER A 638 -42.86 -14.01 -0.86
N LEU A 639 -41.89 -14.01 0.07
CA LEU A 639 -42.03 -14.49 1.44
C LEU A 639 -42.09 -13.36 2.47
N CYS A 640 -41.68 -12.16 2.11
CA CYS A 640 -41.56 -11.04 3.05
C CYS A 640 -42.93 -10.44 3.38
N VAL A 641 -43.29 -10.47 4.67
CA VAL A 641 -44.54 -9.85 5.19
C VAL A 641 -44.34 -8.42 5.69
N ARG A 642 -43.17 -7.79 5.42
CA ARG A 642 -42.84 -6.40 5.79
C ARG A 642 -43.11 -6.06 7.27
N CYS A 643 -42.75 -6.98 8.18
CA CYS A 643 -42.95 -6.81 9.63
C CYS A 643 -41.82 -6.01 10.35
N ASP A 644 -40.76 -5.64 9.63
CA ASP A 644 -39.56 -4.93 10.11
C ASP A 644 -38.77 -5.62 11.24
N ASN A 645 -39.09 -6.88 11.55
CA ASN A 645 -38.39 -7.63 12.60
C ASN A 645 -36.88 -7.74 12.34
N CYS A 646 -36.45 -7.79 11.07
CA CYS A 646 -35.04 -7.85 10.71
C CYS A 646 -34.26 -6.59 11.14
N GLU A 647 -34.86 -5.41 11.00
CA GLU A 647 -34.26 -4.13 11.43
C GLU A 647 -34.35 -3.95 12.94
N LYS A 648 -35.54 -4.20 13.51
CA LYS A 648 -35.76 -4.07 14.96
C LYS A 648 -34.79 -4.95 15.75
N ALA A 649 -34.66 -6.22 15.37
CA ALA A 649 -33.70 -7.13 16.00
C ALA A 649 -32.24 -6.70 15.80
N CYS A 650 -31.91 -6.07 14.67
CA CYS A 650 -30.58 -5.52 14.43
C CYS A 650 -30.30 -4.35 15.38
N ALA A 651 -31.22 -3.39 15.47
CA ALA A 651 -31.10 -2.26 16.37
C ALA A 651 -30.99 -2.69 17.84
N GLU A 652 -31.86 -3.59 18.30
CA GLU A 652 -31.82 -4.12 19.67
C GLU A 652 -30.48 -4.81 20.00
N THR A 653 -29.94 -5.58 19.06
CA THR A 653 -28.63 -6.23 19.19
C THR A 653 -27.49 -5.21 19.25
N HIS A 654 -27.64 -4.07 18.56
CA HIS A 654 -26.60 -3.07 18.37
C HIS A 654 -26.94 -1.71 18.97
N GLN A 655 -27.39 -1.71 20.23
CA GLN A 655 -27.51 -0.51 21.08
C GLN A 655 -28.47 0.56 20.52
N GLY A 656 -29.51 0.13 19.82
CA GLY A 656 -30.54 0.99 19.24
C GLY A 656 -30.22 1.49 17.82
N THR A 657 -29.04 1.20 17.27
CA THR A 657 -28.70 1.57 15.89
C THR A 657 -28.82 0.36 14.97
N SER A 658 -29.82 0.35 14.08
CA SER A 658 -29.90 -0.66 13.02
C SER A 658 -28.72 -0.49 12.07
N ARG A 659 -28.13 -1.61 11.66
CA ARG A 659 -27.01 -1.67 10.71
C ARG A 659 -27.45 -2.19 9.34
N LEU A 660 -28.75 -2.16 9.09
CA LEU A 660 -29.39 -2.45 7.82
C LEU A 660 -30.63 -1.55 7.67
N ASP A 661 -30.98 -1.28 6.42
CA ASP A 661 -32.24 -0.65 6.04
C ASP A 661 -32.95 -1.61 5.06
N ARG A 662 -34.13 -2.10 5.44
CA ARG A 662 -34.92 -3.10 4.68
C ARG A 662 -35.66 -2.47 3.52
N GLU A 663 -35.95 -1.18 3.57
CA GLU A 663 -36.70 -0.50 2.51
C GLU A 663 -35.78 0.07 1.45
N ALA A 664 -34.60 0.53 1.86
CA ALA A 664 -33.60 1.04 0.94
C ALA A 664 -32.94 -0.08 0.15
N GLY A 665 -32.65 0.21 -1.11
CA GLY A 665 -31.98 -0.69 -2.03
C GLY A 665 -32.90 -1.15 -3.16
N PRO A 666 -32.34 -1.79 -4.20
CA PRO A 666 -33.12 -2.12 -5.38
C PRO A 666 -33.70 -3.54 -5.33
N THR A 667 -34.82 -3.71 -6.03
CA THR A 667 -35.50 -5.00 -6.22
C THR A 667 -35.46 -5.39 -7.69
N PHE A 668 -35.21 -6.66 -7.97
CA PHE A 668 -35.40 -7.26 -9.29
C PHE A 668 -36.18 -8.56 -9.16
N ALA A 669 -37.29 -8.66 -9.92
CA ALA A 669 -38.30 -9.69 -9.74
C ALA A 669 -38.78 -9.74 -8.27
N PHE A 670 -38.53 -10.83 -7.55
CA PHE A 670 -38.88 -11.00 -6.13
C PHE A 670 -37.65 -10.91 -5.21
N ILE A 671 -36.47 -10.57 -5.72
CA ILE A 671 -35.24 -10.46 -4.92
C ILE A 671 -34.95 -9.00 -4.64
N HIS A 672 -35.00 -8.61 -3.36
CA HIS A 672 -34.63 -7.30 -2.87
C HIS A 672 -33.22 -7.35 -2.24
N VAL A 673 -32.39 -6.36 -2.60
CA VAL A 673 -31.04 -6.17 -2.05
C VAL A 673 -31.06 -4.98 -1.08
N PRO A 674 -31.32 -5.20 0.22
CA PRO A 674 -31.39 -4.12 1.19
C PRO A 674 -30.04 -3.41 1.38
N THR A 675 -30.06 -2.17 1.84
CA THR A 675 -28.85 -1.45 2.23
C THR A 675 -28.26 -2.08 3.49
N SER A 676 -27.31 -3.00 3.30
CA SER A 676 -26.55 -3.65 4.36
C SER A 676 -25.15 -4.01 3.89
N CYS A 677 -24.20 -4.08 4.82
CA CYS A 677 -22.81 -4.38 4.47
C CYS A 677 -22.67 -5.74 3.77
N ARG A 678 -21.90 -5.74 2.69
CA ARG A 678 -21.65 -6.89 1.80
C ARG A 678 -20.36 -7.67 2.12
N HIS A 679 -19.67 -7.25 3.18
CA HIS A 679 -18.40 -7.80 3.65
C HIS A 679 -17.33 -7.98 2.56
N CYS A 680 -17.37 -7.12 1.54
CA CYS A 680 -16.70 -7.21 0.24
C CYS A 680 -15.33 -7.85 0.31
N GLU A 681 -14.95 -8.68 -0.66
CA GLU A 681 -13.68 -9.39 -0.72
C GLU A 681 -12.48 -8.44 -0.53
N HIS A 682 -12.60 -7.23 -1.09
CA HIS A 682 -11.74 -6.10 -0.80
C HIS A 682 -12.54 -5.00 -0.08
N PRO A 683 -12.48 -4.89 1.27
CA PRO A 683 -13.28 -3.91 1.98
C PRO A 683 -12.75 -2.51 1.72
N HIS A 684 -13.44 -1.75 0.88
CA HIS A 684 -13.10 -0.37 0.58
C HIS A 684 -13.00 0.48 1.86
N CYS A 685 -13.83 0.17 2.84
CA CYS A 685 -13.87 0.80 4.15
C CYS A 685 -12.64 0.53 5.05
N MET A 686 -11.96 -0.61 4.90
CA MET A 686 -10.79 -0.97 5.73
C MET A 686 -9.52 -0.23 5.30
N LYS A 687 -9.47 0.19 4.04
CA LYS A 687 -8.26 0.62 3.35
C LYS A 687 -7.58 1.87 3.96
N ASP A 688 -8.30 2.77 4.62
CA ASP A 688 -7.70 3.91 5.36
C ASP A 688 -8.51 4.30 6.59
N CYS A 689 -8.50 3.40 7.56
CA CYS A 689 -8.83 3.72 8.94
C CYS A 689 -7.55 4.25 9.64
N PRO A 690 -7.42 5.56 9.94
CA PRO A 690 -6.22 6.10 10.59
C PRO A 690 -5.83 5.42 11.92
N PRO A 691 -6.78 5.09 12.82
CA PRO A 691 -6.46 4.34 14.03
C PRO A 691 -6.41 2.81 13.82
N ASP A 692 -6.48 2.33 12.57
CA ASP A 692 -6.60 0.90 12.22
C ASP A 692 -7.76 0.20 12.96
N ALA A 693 -8.92 0.85 13.07
CA ALA A 693 -10.06 0.33 13.83
C ALA A 693 -10.95 -0.66 13.06
N ILE A 694 -10.69 -0.91 11.77
CA ILE A 694 -11.52 -1.78 10.93
C ILE A 694 -10.72 -3.03 10.59
N HIS A 695 -11.25 -4.19 10.97
CA HIS A 695 -10.57 -5.46 10.76
C HIS A 695 -11.47 -6.47 10.08
N ARG A 696 -10.85 -7.53 9.59
CA ARG A 696 -11.55 -8.70 9.06
C ARG A 696 -11.30 -9.90 9.97
N ALA A 697 -12.37 -10.55 10.39
CA ALA A 697 -12.30 -11.81 11.13
C ALA A 697 -11.94 -12.99 10.19
N PRO A 698 -11.45 -14.12 10.74
CA PRO A 698 -11.05 -15.29 9.94
C PRO A 698 -12.15 -15.84 9.01
N ASN A 699 -13.42 -15.72 9.39
CA ASN A 699 -14.54 -16.20 8.58
C ASN A 699 -14.99 -15.20 7.50
N GLY A 700 -14.42 -13.99 7.50
CA GLY A 700 -14.64 -12.96 6.48
C GLY A 700 -15.44 -11.75 6.92
N GLU A 701 -15.93 -11.72 8.15
CA GLU A 701 -16.66 -10.57 8.70
C GLU A 701 -15.73 -9.36 8.77
N VAL A 702 -16.00 -8.34 7.98
CA VAL A 702 -15.43 -7.00 8.22
C VAL A 702 -16.19 -6.34 9.36
N TYR A 703 -15.49 -5.83 10.38
CA TYR A 703 -16.09 -5.19 11.57
C TYR A 703 -15.26 -3.99 12.03
N ILE A 704 -15.86 -3.15 12.89
CA ILE A 704 -15.24 -1.95 13.46
C ILE A 704 -15.04 -2.18 14.96
N GLN A 705 -13.85 -1.92 15.48
CA GLN A 705 -13.48 -2.00 16.89
C GLN A 705 -13.66 -0.65 17.61
N ASP A 706 -13.54 -0.70 18.94
CA ASP A 706 -13.68 0.47 19.82
C ASP A 706 -12.56 1.52 19.68
N THR A 707 -11.50 1.24 18.92
CA THR A 707 -10.44 2.20 18.59
C THR A 707 -10.87 3.25 17.54
N CYS A 708 -12.10 3.19 17.05
CA CYS A 708 -12.64 4.16 16.08
C CYS A 708 -12.69 5.58 16.66
N ILE A 709 -11.98 6.51 16.02
CA ILE A 709 -11.95 7.93 16.41
C ILE A 709 -13.08 8.75 15.79
N GLY A 710 -13.89 8.16 14.91
CA GLY A 710 -15.02 8.83 14.27
C GLY A 710 -14.69 9.77 13.11
N CYS A 711 -13.58 9.53 12.38
CA CYS A 711 -13.12 10.42 11.31
C CYS A 711 -13.98 10.42 10.02
N GLY A 712 -14.87 9.44 9.83
CA GLY A 712 -15.76 9.37 8.66
C GLY A 712 -15.15 8.75 7.38
N ASN A 713 -13.82 8.53 7.30
CA ASN A 713 -13.18 7.99 6.08
C ASN A 713 -13.83 6.71 5.55
N CYS A 714 -14.25 5.81 6.44
CA CYS A 714 -14.86 4.55 6.04
C CYS A 714 -16.26 4.69 5.44
N GLU A 715 -17.02 5.71 5.87
CA GLU A 715 -18.34 6.05 5.33
C GLU A 715 -18.20 6.46 3.87
N GLU A 716 -17.33 7.44 3.59
CA GLU A 716 -17.07 7.92 2.23
C GLU A 716 -16.44 6.86 1.31
N ASN A 717 -15.62 5.97 1.89
CA ASN A 717 -14.97 4.91 1.13
C ASN A 717 -15.93 3.78 0.74
N CYS A 718 -17.10 3.69 1.34
CA CYS A 718 -18.04 2.61 1.05
C CYS A 718 -18.86 2.93 -0.21
N PRO A 719 -18.64 2.27 -1.36
CA PRO A 719 -19.36 2.59 -2.61
C PRO A 719 -20.85 2.19 -2.60
N TYR A 720 -21.33 1.67 -1.47
CA TYR A 720 -22.68 1.15 -1.28
C TYR A 720 -23.42 1.87 -0.15
N ASP A 721 -22.81 2.90 0.44
CA ASP A 721 -23.41 3.73 1.49
C ASP A 721 -23.95 2.94 2.71
N VAL A 722 -23.30 1.83 3.07
CA VAL A 722 -23.73 0.93 4.15
C VAL A 722 -23.13 1.24 5.52
N ILE A 723 -22.22 2.22 5.60
CA ILE A 723 -21.57 2.64 6.84
C ILE A 723 -22.20 3.96 7.26
N GLN A 724 -22.55 4.07 8.55
CA GLN A 724 -23.23 5.24 9.09
C GLN A 724 -22.50 5.75 10.33
N MET A 725 -22.42 7.08 10.47
CA MET A 725 -21.88 7.73 11.67
C MET A 725 -22.93 7.85 12.79
N ALA A 726 -22.88 6.95 13.76
CA ALA A 726 -23.84 6.86 14.86
C ALA A 726 -23.24 7.26 16.22
N VAL A 727 -24.09 7.74 17.12
CA VAL A 727 -23.68 8.11 18.49
C VAL A 727 -23.64 6.85 19.35
N LYS A 728 -22.53 6.65 20.09
CA LYS A 728 -22.38 5.52 21.02
C LYS A 728 -23.08 5.82 22.35
N GLU A 729 -24.41 5.73 22.40
CA GLU A 729 -25.15 5.82 23.66
C GLU A 729 -25.99 4.57 23.93
N LYS A 730 -25.89 4.04 25.15
CA LYS A 730 -26.78 2.97 25.61
C LYS A 730 -28.14 3.57 25.93
N PRO A 731 -29.24 3.10 25.31
CA PRO A 731 -30.57 3.52 25.72
C PRO A 731 -30.82 3.13 27.18
N LYS A 732 -31.42 4.04 27.97
CA LYS A 732 -31.78 3.75 29.36
C LYS A 732 -32.79 2.59 29.39
N PRO A 733 -32.59 1.57 30.24
CA PRO A 733 -33.50 0.43 30.31
C PRO A 733 -34.91 0.90 30.73
N VAL A 734 -35.93 0.26 30.16
CA VAL A 734 -37.33 0.56 30.46
C VAL A 734 -37.65 0.04 31.87
N ASN A 735 -37.91 0.93 32.82
CA ASN A 735 -38.38 0.53 34.15
C ASN A 735 -39.89 0.24 34.08
N LEU A 736 -40.22 -1.03 33.84
CA LEU A 736 -41.60 -1.51 33.63
C LEU A 736 -42.54 -1.12 34.79
N LEU A 737 -42.07 -1.22 36.04
CA LEU A 737 -42.84 -0.88 37.23
C LEU A 737 -43.11 0.63 37.35
N SER A 738 -42.12 1.46 37.03
CA SER A 738 -42.28 2.93 37.01
C SER A 738 -43.30 3.39 35.97
N TRP A 739 -43.26 2.78 34.78
CA TRP A 739 -44.22 3.08 33.73
C TRP A 739 -45.63 2.59 34.10
N LEU A 740 -45.77 1.34 34.54
CA LEU A 740 -47.07 0.72 34.84
C LEU A 740 -47.79 1.40 36.02
N LEU A 741 -47.05 1.83 37.05
CA LEU A 741 -47.64 2.37 38.29
C LEU A 741 -47.79 3.91 38.29
N PHE A 742 -46.93 4.63 37.58
CA PHE A 742 -46.88 6.10 37.66
C PHE A 742 -46.98 6.82 36.30
N GLY A 743 -47.10 6.07 35.20
CA GLY A 743 -47.06 6.63 33.84
C GLY A 743 -45.73 7.35 33.53
N LYS A 744 -44.69 7.16 34.34
CA LYS A 744 -43.40 7.85 34.24
C LYS A 744 -42.36 6.94 33.58
N GLY A 745 -41.79 7.42 32.46
CA GLY A 745 -40.78 6.71 31.67
C GLY A 745 -41.31 6.29 30.29
N ARG A 746 -40.44 5.68 29.47
CA ARG A 746 -40.79 5.15 28.14
C ARG A 746 -41.77 3.98 28.26
N ARG A 747 -42.69 3.84 27.30
CA ARG A 747 -43.58 2.68 27.20
C ARG A 747 -42.82 1.49 26.62
N PRO A 748 -43.17 0.25 27.02
CA PRO A 748 -42.69 -0.94 26.32
C PRO A 748 -43.12 -0.90 24.85
N GLY A 749 -42.16 -0.91 23.92
CA GLY A 749 -42.40 -0.84 22.47
C GLY A 749 -42.22 0.53 21.82
N ASP A 750 -41.90 1.59 22.58
CA ASP A 750 -41.54 2.90 22.00
C ASP A 750 -40.21 2.82 21.22
N GLU A 751 -40.11 3.56 20.10
CA GLU A 751 -38.87 3.67 19.33
C GLU A 751 -37.71 4.21 20.17
N ILE A 752 -36.57 3.51 20.10
CA ILE A 752 -35.36 3.89 20.81
C ILE A 752 -34.63 4.96 20.00
N VAL A 753 -34.93 6.23 20.26
CA VAL A 753 -34.11 7.34 19.75
C VAL A 753 -33.13 7.76 20.85
N ALA A 754 -31.83 7.76 20.56
CA ALA A 754 -30.80 8.27 21.47
C ALA A 754 -30.94 9.80 21.62
N GLU A 755 -30.83 10.35 22.83
CA GLU A 755 -30.88 11.80 23.05
C GLU A 755 -29.56 12.43 22.57
N THR A 756 -29.57 13.15 21.45
CA THR A 756 -28.35 13.79 20.93
C THR A 756 -27.98 15.01 21.76
N GLY A 757 -27.11 14.85 22.76
CA GLY A 757 -26.38 15.96 23.34
C GLY A 757 -25.44 16.60 22.31
N LYS A 758 -25.29 17.94 22.33
CA LYS A 758 -24.44 18.71 21.37
C LYS A 758 -22.93 18.36 21.40
N SER A 759 -22.48 17.44 22.26
CA SER A 759 -21.07 17.05 22.44
C SER A 759 -20.78 15.54 22.27
N ALA A 760 -21.75 14.74 21.81
CA ALA A 760 -21.55 13.29 21.70
C ALA A 760 -20.71 12.91 20.46
N GLN A 761 -19.61 12.19 20.67
CA GLN A 761 -18.73 11.72 19.61
C GLN A 761 -19.44 10.66 18.76
N LYS A 762 -19.58 10.91 17.46
CA LYS A 762 -20.09 9.92 16.50
C LYS A 762 -18.98 8.95 16.11
N ILE A 763 -19.29 7.66 16.06
CA ILE A 763 -18.39 6.62 15.57
C ILE A 763 -19.01 5.92 14.37
N ALA A 764 -18.17 5.35 13.53
CA ALA A 764 -18.63 4.60 12.37
C ALA A 764 -19.30 3.29 12.82
N THR A 765 -20.44 2.97 12.22
CA THR A 765 -21.20 1.75 12.44
C THR A 765 -21.52 1.08 11.11
N LYS A 766 -21.48 -0.25 11.10
CA LYS A 766 -21.82 -1.07 9.94
C LYS A 766 -22.18 -2.47 10.41
N CYS A 767 -22.85 -3.25 9.55
CA CYS A 767 -23.09 -4.66 9.86
C CYS A 767 -21.77 -5.42 10.02
N ASP A 768 -21.68 -6.22 11.08
CA ASP A 768 -20.56 -7.11 11.45
C ASP A 768 -20.99 -8.58 11.44
N MET A 769 -22.12 -8.89 10.78
CA MET A 769 -22.80 -10.21 10.78
C MET A 769 -23.14 -10.75 12.17
N CYS A 770 -23.19 -9.88 13.19
CA CYS A 770 -23.30 -10.29 14.58
C CYS A 770 -22.25 -11.37 14.94
N LYS A 771 -21.00 -11.21 14.46
CA LYS A 771 -19.91 -12.20 14.58
C LYS A 771 -19.68 -12.74 16.00
N ASP A 772 -20.03 -11.95 17.01
CA ASP A 772 -19.84 -12.29 18.42
C ASP A 772 -21.03 -13.08 19.01
N LEU A 773 -22.08 -13.32 18.22
CA LEU A 773 -23.24 -14.13 18.61
C LEU A 773 -23.17 -15.52 17.99
N THR A 774 -23.27 -16.55 18.82
CA THR A 774 -23.27 -17.97 18.38
C THR A 774 -24.42 -18.32 17.44
N GLY A 775 -25.53 -17.57 17.48
CA GLY A 775 -26.67 -17.76 16.58
C GLY A 775 -26.53 -17.11 15.19
N GLY A 776 -25.44 -16.39 14.90
CA GLY A 776 -25.23 -15.69 13.62
C GLY A 776 -25.92 -14.32 13.50
N PRO A 777 -26.33 -13.88 12.29
CA PRO A 777 -26.99 -12.59 12.10
C PRO A 777 -28.40 -12.50 12.70
N ALA A 778 -28.65 -11.51 13.56
CA ALA A 778 -29.94 -11.30 14.21
C ALA A 778 -31.08 -11.03 13.21
N CYS A 779 -30.79 -10.30 12.12
CA CYS A 779 -31.77 -9.95 11.09
C CYS A 779 -32.35 -11.18 10.35
N VAL A 780 -31.53 -12.23 10.17
CA VAL A 780 -31.95 -13.49 9.56
C VAL A 780 -32.76 -14.31 10.56
N ARG A 781 -32.27 -14.48 11.79
CA ARG A 781 -32.96 -15.25 12.83
C ARG A 781 -34.34 -14.68 13.21
N ALA A 782 -34.49 -13.36 13.17
CA ALA A 782 -35.73 -12.69 13.53
C ALA A 782 -36.78 -12.70 12.40
N CYS A 783 -36.44 -13.18 11.20
CA CYS A 783 -37.37 -13.25 10.08
C CYS A 783 -38.34 -14.43 10.27
N PRO A 784 -39.65 -14.19 10.49
CA PRO A 784 -40.60 -15.25 10.82
C PRO A 784 -40.93 -16.15 9.62
N THR A 785 -40.74 -15.65 8.39
CA THR A 785 -41.04 -16.36 7.15
C THR A 785 -39.80 -16.96 6.48
N GLY A 786 -38.59 -16.68 7.01
CA GLY A 786 -37.33 -17.05 6.35
C GLY A 786 -37.02 -16.25 5.09
N ALA A 787 -37.72 -15.14 4.83
CA ALA A 787 -37.50 -14.28 3.66
C ALA A 787 -36.12 -13.61 3.63
N ALA A 788 -35.56 -13.25 4.80
CA ALA A 788 -34.25 -12.61 4.89
C ALA A 788 -33.15 -13.67 4.99
N ILE A 789 -32.25 -13.70 4.00
CA ILE A 789 -31.19 -14.70 3.90
C ILE A 789 -29.84 -14.04 3.62
N ARG A 790 -28.77 -14.66 4.12
CA ARG A 790 -27.39 -14.26 3.84
C ARG A 790 -26.78 -15.29 2.90
N VAL A 791 -26.25 -14.84 1.76
CA VAL A 791 -25.78 -15.72 0.69
C VAL A 791 -24.39 -15.34 0.21
N SER A 792 -23.60 -16.36 -0.15
CA SER A 792 -22.31 -16.18 -0.84
C SER A 792 -22.51 -15.98 -2.34
N PRO A 793 -21.53 -15.43 -3.07
CA PRO A 793 -21.60 -15.30 -4.53
C PRO A 793 -21.88 -16.62 -5.27
N GLU A 794 -21.30 -17.73 -4.80
CA GLU A 794 -21.51 -19.04 -5.42
C GLU A 794 -22.96 -19.53 -5.25
N GLN A 795 -23.57 -19.25 -4.10
CA GLN A 795 -24.97 -19.54 -3.83
C GLN A 795 -25.90 -18.64 -4.67
N LEU A 796 -25.55 -17.37 -4.84
CA LEU A 796 -26.25 -16.40 -5.68
C LEU A 796 -26.34 -16.87 -7.15
N MET A 797 -25.24 -17.42 -7.68
CA MET A 797 -25.16 -17.99 -9.03
C MET A 797 -25.91 -19.32 -9.18
N THR A 798 -26.14 -20.03 -8.08
CA THR A 798 -26.93 -21.26 -8.08
C THR A 798 -28.43 -20.95 -8.01
N MET A 799 -28.82 -19.90 -7.28
CA MET A 799 -30.20 -19.42 -7.19
C MET A 799 -30.73 -18.94 -8.54
N THR A 800 -29.92 -18.21 -9.31
CA THR A 800 -30.23 -17.78 -10.68
C THR A 800 -30.43 -18.94 -11.67
N ARG A 801 -29.83 -20.12 -11.42
CA ARG A 801 -30.03 -21.31 -12.26
C ARG A 801 -31.29 -22.08 -11.93
N LYS A 802 -31.75 -22.06 -10.67
CA LYS A 802 -32.95 -22.79 -10.22
C LYS A 802 -34.25 -22.08 -10.60
N THR A 803 -34.24 -20.75 -10.73
CA THR A 803 -35.40 -19.95 -11.13
C THR A 803 -35.68 -19.97 -12.64
N ALA A 804 -34.82 -20.60 -13.44
CA ALA A 804 -34.97 -20.73 -14.89
C ALA A 804 -35.61 -22.05 -15.35
N ASN A 805 -35.93 -22.95 -14.41
CA ASN A 805 -36.57 -24.24 -14.67
C ASN A 805 -38.02 -24.26 -14.19
#